data_AF-A0A7W8JPS3-F1
#
_entry.id   AF-A0A7W8JPS3-F1
#
_cell.length_a   1.000
_cell.length_b   1.000
_cell.length_c   1.000
_cell.angle_alpha   90.00
_cell.angle_beta   90.00
_cell.angle_gamma   90.00
#
_symmetry.space_group_name_H-M   'P 1'
#
loop_
_entity.id
_entity.type
_entity.pdbx_description
1 polymer ?
#
loop_
_entity_poly.entity_id
_entity_poly.type
_entity_poly.pdbx_seq_one_letter_code
_entity_poly.pdbx_strand_id
1 'polypeptide(L)'
;MNATLPVVGQRLRALSARRSGVAVWLWGEAGIGKTYTSRALLRGTPCRNATVAATLPLTALVRALPRPARPRAWLQTALDHLQSGQTVAVPTEDVLAALLGQLAPFVLHLEDLHGADTTRKEWIDRLAVAVARTRGAALLVSSRVSPPESWPEDALTLPLERQSKPTSAALMESEAGAALPAEALAWVYERACGNPLFTLEYFRLLARQGHLWNSGDHWRWRAPQGQISGSGPLPVTVEALIEHGLDDPGGSAPAEALLAALALLPESVDDSQLVAVTALTTAELAAARAELHRRCVLFQGHFAHPLYREVALKRLAPARRQALARRAVEAFKNDPQALLPLIQEAHLDPFEAADLLVGVAESTVPGPQHFRLLAQAAEYASGPQRLQLSLRAAQGLRTDDLPEAVRLAEVAARLAPELAEAAHLYAELLALQGRLAEAEACLERRPAEERTGLPWWSRLIRFRGVARNYAGVLELWLAHPEFHGQAEAGVMYAVAFACAQTNRLEQATELANQTLTWPDLDAATRCDLNNVLGIVCYNRGDFAGAATYQGQAVTLARAARLFHLEPVYLHNRAMSLGEIGEFEARLADLGASLRLHLERGQFLQANRAQVTLADAHLDRAHYEQAEELLLEAREFLSRQGPSDQLIECEYRLSVLYRHWGPPHGGLLSLKHGRTALNYARQLGLTGKLVWSLGYAAIAEACFGAASEGRRLAQEALELSAQLNAPGPRGMAQFALAFALEASGQPHEALQAFETTEAELIALGVTDAAQEVGLEADRLAHRPARAAERLAWFESAGMTNLARVTCQYFPDLNLTPPEAGGIRRVSTPPTAAPQMDTLRLDVLGEMRCGPPGAGTAVRGGKRRELLACLLDSRLRGRPDVPRLTLTDALYPGRGESQAASALKELVHQTRTALGAGVIQTSESGYALGNVQSDAELFLQSGDTALWRGPCLLGRELEPSSLMADTLHGALAARAQVLCREQPAEAARVGRLLCEANPYDLSALALTLQALRAAGNHRSLGRFYTSACQVFEEVGEHLPGEWAAFLATYGEQGRPVT
;
A
#
# COMPACT_ATOMS: atom_id res chain seq x y z
N MET A 1 -3.26 20.76 32.65
CA MET A 1 -2.81 19.51 31.98
C MET A 1 -3.59 19.41 30.70
N ASN A 2 -2.91 19.23 29.57
CA ASN A 2 -3.55 19.27 28.27
C ASN A 2 -4.39 18.00 28.04
N ALA A 3 -5.71 18.12 27.90
CA ALA A 3 -6.64 16.99 27.81
C ALA A 3 -6.34 16.07 26.59
N THR A 4 -5.65 16.59 25.58
CA THR A 4 -5.33 15.91 24.32
C THR A 4 -4.11 14.99 24.41
N LEU A 5 -3.19 15.19 25.36
CA LEU A 5 -1.97 14.37 25.48
C LEU A 5 -2.29 12.89 25.87
N PRO A 6 -3.18 12.63 26.86
CA PRO A 6 -3.64 11.27 27.15
C PRO A 6 -4.29 10.58 25.94
N VAL A 7 -5.11 11.30 25.17
CA VAL A 7 -5.80 10.79 23.97
C VAL A 7 -4.80 10.35 22.89
N VAL A 8 -3.79 11.19 22.62
CA VAL A 8 -2.71 10.83 21.68
C VAL A 8 -1.98 9.57 22.16
N GLY A 9 -1.62 9.49 23.45
CA GLY A 9 -0.98 8.31 24.02
C GLY A 9 -1.84 7.04 23.89
N GLN A 10 -3.16 7.15 24.08
CA GLN A 10 -4.10 6.04 23.94
C GLN A 10 -4.24 5.58 22.48
N ARG A 11 -4.43 6.51 21.53
CA ARG A 11 -4.52 6.19 20.10
C ARG A 11 -3.24 5.54 19.58
N LEU A 12 -2.06 6.00 20.03
CA LEU A 12 -0.78 5.36 19.70
C LEU A 12 -0.64 3.94 20.29
N ARG A 13 -1.18 3.68 21.49
CA ARG A 13 -1.22 2.32 22.07
C ARG A 13 -2.20 1.40 21.34
N ALA A 14 -3.31 1.94 20.85
CA ALA A 14 -4.33 1.19 20.12
C ALA A 14 -3.86 0.72 18.72
N LEU A 15 -2.75 1.26 18.19
CA LEU A 15 -2.17 0.84 16.90
C LEU A 15 -1.82 -0.64 16.85
N SER A 16 -1.50 -1.26 17.99
CA SER A 16 -1.29 -2.71 18.08
C SER A 16 -2.49 -3.50 17.54
N ALA A 17 -3.70 -2.93 17.56
CA ALA A 17 -4.90 -3.55 17.01
C ALA A 17 -4.98 -3.55 15.47
N ARG A 18 -4.13 -2.77 14.78
CA ARG A 18 -4.10 -2.63 13.32
C ARG A 18 -5.48 -2.41 12.68
N ARG A 19 -6.32 -1.57 13.30
CA ARG A 19 -7.67 -1.26 12.78
C ARG A 19 -7.74 0.06 12.02
N SER A 20 -6.96 1.04 12.45
CA SER A 20 -6.84 2.35 11.82
C SER A 20 -5.38 2.77 11.77
N GLY A 21 -5.08 3.73 10.90
CA GLY A 21 -3.86 4.52 11.01
C GLY A 21 -4.10 5.77 11.84
N VAL A 22 -3.03 6.41 12.29
CA VAL A 22 -3.12 7.66 13.06
C VAL A 22 -2.09 8.67 12.56
N ALA A 23 -2.54 9.88 12.26
CA ALA A 23 -1.65 11.02 12.05
C ALA A 23 -1.77 11.99 13.24
N VAL A 24 -0.63 12.47 13.74
CA VAL A 24 -0.55 13.36 14.91
C VAL A 24 0.33 14.56 14.60
N TRP A 25 -0.20 15.77 14.80
CA TRP A 25 0.54 17.02 14.70
C TRP A 25 0.82 17.62 16.08
N LEU A 26 2.06 17.52 16.53
CA LEU A 26 2.52 18.10 17.80
C LEU A 26 3.20 19.45 17.53
N TRP A 27 2.71 20.54 18.14
CA TRP A 27 3.25 21.86 17.84
C TRP A 27 3.38 22.80 19.03
N GLY A 28 4.20 23.83 18.87
CA GLY A 28 4.43 24.88 19.87
C GLY A 28 5.76 25.59 19.67
N GLU A 29 6.00 26.65 20.43
CA GLU A 29 7.17 27.52 20.28
C GLU A 29 8.52 26.79 20.43
N ALA A 30 9.61 27.45 20.03
CA ALA A 30 10.95 26.90 20.20
C ALA A 30 11.25 26.60 21.68
N GLY A 31 11.89 25.46 21.97
CA GLY A 31 12.24 25.09 23.33
C GLY A 31 11.10 24.59 24.23
N ILE A 32 9.85 24.56 23.75
CA ILE A 32 8.66 24.18 24.55
C ILE A 32 8.61 22.71 25.00
N GLY A 33 9.53 21.86 24.52
CA GLY A 33 9.60 20.44 24.88
C GLY A 33 8.92 19.47 23.91
N LYS A 34 8.84 19.82 22.62
CA LYS A 34 8.26 18.96 21.57
C LYS A 34 8.94 17.60 21.47
N THR A 35 10.25 17.59 21.23
CA THR A 35 11.09 16.38 21.15
C THR A 35 10.98 15.52 22.42
N TYR A 36 10.96 16.16 23.60
CA TYR A 36 10.78 15.45 24.87
C TYR A 36 9.42 14.75 24.93
N THR A 37 8.34 15.46 24.58
CA THR A 37 6.97 14.93 24.61
C THR A 37 6.79 13.81 23.60
N SER A 38 7.28 13.98 22.36
CA SER A 38 7.27 12.92 21.35
C SER A 38 8.00 11.67 21.84
N ARG A 39 9.22 11.82 22.41
CA ARG A 39 9.97 10.68 22.96
C ARG A 39 9.26 10.01 24.13
N ALA A 40 8.59 10.78 24.99
CA ALA A 40 7.80 10.22 26.09
C ALA A 40 6.61 9.40 25.56
N LEU A 41 5.88 9.91 24.57
CA LEU A 41 4.79 9.19 23.89
C LEU A 41 5.30 7.90 23.22
N LEU A 42 6.43 7.98 22.50
CA LEU A 42 7.04 6.84 21.81
C LEU A 42 7.60 5.78 22.77
N ARG A 43 8.05 6.16 23.98
CA ARG A 43 8.45 5.20 25.02
C ARG A 43 7.25 4.53 25.70
N GLY A 44 6.12 5.22 25.77
CA GLY A 44 4.89 4.75 26.40
C GLY A 44 3.98 3.91 25.49
N THR A 45 4.38 3.67 24.24
CA THR A 45 3.66 2.81 23.29
C THR A 45 4.37 1.45 23.11
N PRO A 46 3.64 0.33 22.98
CA PRO A 46 4.22 -0.97 22.66
C PRO A 46 4.74 -1.07 21.20
N CYS A 47 4.49 -0.06 20.37
CA CYS A 47 4.84 -0.06 18.95
C CYS A 47 6.34 0.20 18.72
N ARG A 48 6.89 -0.46 17.68
CA ARG A 48 8.21 -0.09 17.14
C ARG A 48 8.14 1.32 16.53
N ASN A 49 9.24 2.06 16.57
CA ASN A 49 9.27 3.41 16.03
C ASN A 49 10.63 3.77 15.42
N ALA A 50 10.61 4.77 14.53
CA ALA A 50 11.79 5.44 14.00
C ALA A 50 11.59 6.96 14.10
N THR A 51 12.62 7.68 14.51
CA THR A 51 12.64 9.14 14.57
C THR A 51 13.68 9.68 13.60
N VAL A 52 13.27 10.61 12.75
CA VAL A 52 14.09 11.22 11.69
C VAL A 52 13.72 12.69 11.52
N ALA A 53 14.64 13.52 11.01
CA ALA A 53 14.32 14.90 10.68
C ALA A 53 13.33 14.98 9.50
N ALA A 54 12.36 15.88 9.56
CA ALA A 54 11.39 16.12 8.49
C ALA A 54 12.05 16.66 7.21
N THR A 55 13.20 17.33 7.36
CA THR A 55 14.06 17.83 6.27
C THR A 55 14.90 16.75 5.61
N LEU A 56 14.92 15.52 6.14
CA LEU A 56 15.72 14.43 5.58
C LEU A 56 15.25 14.14 4.15
N PRO A 57 16.16 14.11 3.14
CA PRO A 57 15.80 13.75 1.77
C PRO A 57 15.12 12.38 1.70
N LEU A 58 14.19 12.19 0.75
CA LEU A 58 13.41 10.96 0.64
C LEU A 58 14.28 9.70 0.53
N THR A 59 15.38 9.77 -0.23
CA THR A 59 16.38 8.70 -0.36
C THR A 59 16.93 8.24 0.99
N ALA A 60 17.31 9.20 1.84
CA ALA A 60 17.86 8.96 3.17
C ALA A 60 16.77 8.53 4.16
N LEU A 61 15.56 9.07 4.05
CA LEU A 61 14.40 8.62 4.81
C LEU A 61 14.11 7.14 4.58
N VAL A 62 14.08 6.70 3.32
CA VAL A 62 13.85 5.29 2.99
C VAL A 62 14.98 4.39 3.51
N ARG A 63 16.22 4.87 3.57
CA ARG A 63 17.35 4.12 4.17
C ARG A 63 17.29 4.05 5.70
N ALA A 64 16.74 5.07 6.35
CA ALA A 64 16.63 5.14 7.81
C ALA A 64 15.54 4.20 8.37
N LEU A 65 14.58 3.79 7.54
CA LEU A 65 13.50 2.89 7.95
C LEU A 65 13.93 1.42 7.89
N PRO A 66 13.47 0.59 8.85
CA PRO A 66 13.75 -0.84 8.81
C PRO A 66 13.06 -1.51 7.61
N ARG A 67 13.68 -2.55 7.05
CA ARG A 67 13.05 -3.38 6.03
C ARG A 67 12.21 -4.48 6.68
N PRO A 68 11.00 -4.79 6.14
CA PRO A 68 10.24 -5.96 6.58
C PRO A 68 10.99 -7.24 6.20
N ALA A 69 10.77 -8.34 6.93
CA ALA A 69 11.49 -9.60 6.69
C ALA A 69 11.16 -10.21 5.32
N ARG A 70 9.93 -10.01 4.82
CA ARG A 70 9.47 -10.42 3.50
C ARG A 70 8.75 -9.25 2.85
N PRO A 71 9.49 -8.31 2.23
CA PRO A 71 8.88 -7.22 1.51
C PRO A 71 8.14 -7.78 0.31
N ARG A 72 6.93 -7.25 0.07
CA ARG A 72 6.21 -7.45 -1.19
C ARG A 72 7.08 -7.06 -2.38
N ALA A 73 6.92 -7.75 -3.50
CA ALA A 73 7.82 -7.62 -4.64
C ALA A 73 7.81 -6.18 -5.20
N TRP A 74 6.63 -5.61 -5.43
CA TRP A 74 6.51 -4.24 -5.93
C TRP A 74 7.08 -3.21 -4.95
N LEU A 75 6.85 -3.41 -3.65
CA LEU A 75 7.33 -2.49 -2.62
C LEU A 75 8.86 -2.54 -2.55
N GLN A 76 9.45 -3.73 -2.59
CA GLN A 76 10.90 -3.88 -2.58
C GLN A 76 11.53 -3.11 -3.74
N THR A 77 11.04 -3.32 -4.97
CA THR A 77 11.56 -2.62 -6.14
C THR A 77 11.35 -1.11 -6.06
N ALA A 78 10.17 -0.65 -5.61
CA ALA A 78 9.90 0.76 -5.41
C ALA A 78 10.86 1.40 -4.39
N LEU A 79 11.12 0.72 -3.27
CA LEU A 79 12.05 1.19 -2.26
C LEU A 79 13.49 1.20 -2.77
N ASP A 80 13.90 0.23 -3.59
CA ASP A 80 15.25 0.16 -4.16
C ASP A 80 15.47 1.25 -5.22
N HIS A 81 14.46 1.54 -6.03
CA HIS A 81 14.43 2.69 -6.93
C HIS A 81 14.53 4.01 -6.14
N LEU A 82 13.71 4.19 -5.10
CA LEU A 82 13.80 5.37 -4.24
C LEU A 82 15.15 5.50 -3.53
N GLN A 83 15.75 4.40 -3.08
CA GLN A 83 17.08 4.43 -2.44
C GLN A 83 18.22 4.76 -3.40
N SER A 84 18.07 4.43 -4.67
CA SER A 84 18.99 4.80 -5.76
C SER A 84 18.69 6.18 -6.36
N GLY A 85 17.68 6.89 -5.84
CA GLY A 85 17.30 8.22 -6.34
C GLY A 85 16.48 8.18 -7.63
N GLN A 86 15.99 7.02 -8.04
CA GLN A 86 15.09 6.88 -9.19
C GLN A 86 13.66 7.29 -8.81
N THR A 87 12.90 7.80 -9.78
CA THR A 87 11.47 8.06 -9.63
C THR A 87 10.75 6.74 -9.70
N VAL A 88 9.62 6.71 -9.02
CA VAL A 88 8.66 5.63 -9.07
C VAL A 88 7.38 6.22 -9.61
N ALA A 89 6.71 5.49 -10.51
CA ALA A 89 5.44 5.93 -11.09
C ALA A 89 4.31 6.04 -10.05
N VAL A 90 4.50 5.46 -8.86
CA VAL A 90 3.56 5.47 -7.75
C VAL A 90 3.90 6.64 -6.83
N PRO A 91 2.91 7.37 -6.30
CA PRO A 91 3.15 8.43 -5.32
C PRO A 91 4.01 7.93 -4.16
N THR A 92 5.08 8.66 -3.87
CA THR A 92 6.09 8.23 -2.89
C THR A 92 5.55 8.12 -1.47
N GLU A 93 4.53 8.89 -1.14
CA GLU A 93 3.74 8.82 0.09
C GLU A 93 3.01 7.47 0.22
N ASP A 94 2.50 6.90 -0.87
CA ASP A 94 1.87 5.58 -0.86
C ASP A 94 2.89 4.46 -0.68
N VAL A 95 4.09 4.61 -1.27
CA VAL A 95 5.20 3.68 -1.07
C VAL A 95 5.60 3.65 0.40
N LEU A 96 5.75 4.82 1.04
CA LEU A 96 6.05 4.88 2.47
C LEU A 96 4.90 4.37 3.33
N ALA A 97 3.64 4.71 3.02
CA ALA A 97 2.49 4.20 3.75
C ALA A 97 2.41 2.66 3.64
N ALA A 98 2.71 2.07 2.48
CA ALA A 98 2.78 0.62 2.31
C ALA A 98 3.93 -0.01 3.12
N LEU A 99 5.10 0.64 3.17
CA LEU A 99 6.21 0.21 4.03
C LEU A 99 5.81 0.24 5.51
N LEU A 100 5.22 1.34 5.98
CA LEU A 100 4.74 1.47 7.36
C LEU A 100 3.66 0.44 7.68
N GLY A 101 2.79 0.11 6.72
CA GLY A 101 1.80 -0.96 6.86
C GLY A 101 2.42 -2.35 7.02
N GLN A 102 3.49 -2.68 6.29
CA GLN A 102 4.22 -3.94 6.47
C GLN A 102 5.07 -3.98 7.75
N LEU A 103 5.47 -2.81 8.25
CA LEU A 103 6.15 -2.69 9.54
C LEU A 103 5.20 -2.66 10.73
N ALA A 104 3.89 -2.48 10.50
CA ALA A 104 2.89 -2.30 11.54
C ALA A 104 2.93 -3.45 12.57
N PRO A 105 2.64 -3.18 13.86
CA PRO A 105 2.37 -1.87 14.43
C PRO A 105 3.64 -0.99 14.52
N PHE A 106 3.60 0.20 13.91
CA PHE A 106 4.79 1.05 13.73
C PHE A 106 4.47 2.54 13.75
N VAL A 107 5.35 3.35 14.36
CA VAL A 107 5.26 4.81 14.39
C VAL A 107 6.46 5.46 13.72
N LEU A 108 6.22 6.25 12.68
CA LEU A 108 7.22 7.14 12.09
C LEU A 108 7.09 8.53 12.72
N HIS A 109 8.17 9.02 13.32
CA HIS A 109 8.25 10.36 13.88
C HIS A 109 9.14 11.27 13.01
N LEU A 110 8.53 12.31 12.44
CA LEU A 110 9.21 13.36 11.69
C LEU A 110 9.43 14.60 12.57
N GLU A 111 10.67 14.89 12.90
CA GLU A 111 11.05 16.03 13.75
C GLU A 111 11.25 17.33 12.95
N ASP A 112 10.83 18.45 13.54
CA ASP A 112 11.14 19.81 13.06
C ASP A 112 10.63 20.16 11.64
N LEU A 113 9.35 19.85 11.35
CA LEU A 113 8.71 20.14 10.06
C LEU A 113 8.79 21.60 9.62
N HIS A 114 8.80 22.55 10.56
CA HIS A 114 8.92 23.97 10.26
C HIS A 114 10.17 24.33 9.44
N GLY A 115 11.26 23.56 9.58
CA GLY A 115 12.50 23.73 8.82
C GLY A 115 12.45 23.14 7.40
N ALA A 116 11.41 22.40 7.04
CA ALA A 116 11.23 21.87 5.69
C ALA A 116 10.71 22.95 4.72
N ASP A 117 11.05 22.83 3.45
CA ASP A 117 10.47 23.66 2.39
C ASP A 117 8.97 23.36 2.16
N THR A 118 8.32 24.18 1.34
CA THR A 118 6.89 24.06 1.05
C THR A 118 6.55 22.72 0.39
N THR A 119 7.34 22.29 -0.61
CA THR A 119 7.14 21.03 -1.33
C THR A 119 7.16 19.82 -0.38
N ARG A 120 8.08 19.82 0.57
CA ARG A 120 8.23 18.76 1.58
C ARG A 120 7.09 18.79 2.59
N LYS A 121 6.60 19.96 2.98
CA LYS A 121 5.41 20.11 3.85
C LYS A 121 4.17 19.55 3.16
N GLU A 122 3.91 19.93 1.92
CA GLU A 122 2.80 19.39 1.12
C GLU A 122 2.88 17.88 0.95
N TRP A 123 4.08 17.33 0.75
CA TRP A 123 4.29 15.90 0.68
C TRP A 123 4.01 15.19 2.03
N ILE A 124 4.38 15.79 3.16
CA ILE A 124 4.08 15.24 4.50
C ILE A 124 2.57 15.26 4.79
N ASP A 125 1.86 16.28 4.33
CA ASP A 125 0.39 16.33 4.43
C ASP A 125 -0.24 15.15 3.66
N ARG A 126 0.21 14.89 2.42
CA ARG A 126 -0.24 13.73 1.64
C ARG A 126 0.13 12.39 2.31
N LEU A 127 1.32 12.30 2.90
CA LEU A 127 1.73 11.14 3.70
C LEU A 127 0.83 10.93 4.92
N ALA A 128 0.41 12.00 5.60
CA ALA A 128 -0.50 11.92 6.74
C ALA A 128 -1.85 11.30 6.35
N VAL A 129 -2.42 11.72 5.21
CA VAL A 129 -3.65 11.13 4.64
C VAL A 129 -3.44 9.65 4.32
N ALA A 130 -2.35 9.28 3.66
CA ALA A 130 -2.05 7.90 3.30
C ALA A 130 -1.84 7.01 4.54
N VAL A 131 -1.16 7.52 5.57
CA VAL A 131 -0.92 6.81 6.84
C VAL A 131 -2.20 6.67 7.65
N ALA A 132 -3.07 7.68 7.71
CA ALA A 132 -4.36 7.58 8.40
C ALA A 132 -5.22 6.41 7.88
N ARG A 133 -5.12 6.10 6.59
CA ARG A 133 -5.78 4.94 5.93
C ARG A 133 -5.02 3.62 6.10
N THR A 134 -3.80 3.66 6.62
CA THR A 134 -2.93 2.48 6.77
C THR A 134 -3.06 1.90 8.17
N ARG A 135 -3.70 0.73 8.23
CA ARG A 135 -3.96 -0.02 9.46
C ARG A 135 -2.70 -0.31 10.27
N GLY A 136 -2.67 0.17 11.52
CA GLY A 136 -1.58 -0.10 12.47
C GLY A 136 -0.32 0.75 12.26
N ALA A 137 -0.33 1.68 11.31
CA ALA A 137 0.74 2.65 11.11
C ALA A 137 0.38 4.00 11.76
N ALA A 138 1.38 4.73 12.23
CA ALA A 138 1.19 6.11 12.61
C ALA A 138 2.31 7.04 12.15
N LEU A 139 1.92 8.29 11.91
CA LEU A 139 2.79 9.41 11.60
C LEU A 139 2.68 10.43 12.73
N LEU A 140 3.76 10.64 13.47
CA LEU A 140 3.90 11.73 14.42
C LEU A 140 4.77 12.82 13.80
N VAL A 141 4.27 14.04 13.74
CA VAL A 141 5.00 15.20 13.21
C VAL A 141 5.17 16.22 14.33
N SER A 142 6.37 16.81 14.45
CA SER A 142 6.59 17.94 15.35
C SER A 142 6.93 19.23 14.59
N SER A 143 6.30 20.35 14.97
CA SER A 143 6.46 21.64 14.29
C SER A 143 6.42 22.84 15.23
N ARG A 144 6.94 23.99 14.78
CA ARG A 144 6.73 25.28 15.47
C ARG A 144 5.44 25.97 15.08
N VAL A 145 4.94 25.65 13.89
CA VAL A 145 3.72 26.22 13.34
C VAL A 145 2.53 25.32 13.62
N SER A 146 1.36 25.93 13.72
CA SER A 146 0.09 25.22 13.75
C SER A 146 -0.07 24.35 12.50
N PRO A 147 -0.89 23.27 12.58
CA PRO A 147 -1.21 22.47 11.41
C PRO A 147 -1.85 23.31 10.30
N PRO A 148 -1.57 23.01 9.02
CA PRO A 148 -2.23 23.66 7.89
C PRO A 148 -3.70 23.20 7.79
N GLU A 149 -4.51 23.95 7.04
CA GLU A 149 -5.92 23.58 6.76
C GLU A 149 -6.03 22.25 5.98
N SER A 150 -4.99 21.89 5.22
CA SER A 150 -4.88 20.62 4.48
C SER A 150 -4.67 19.39 5.38
N TRP A 151 -4.41 19.58 6.67
CA TRP A 151 -4.20 18.46 7.59
C TRP A 151 -5.50 17.65 7.75
N PRO A 152 -5.47 16.30 7.78
CA PRO A 152 -6.69 15.50 7.78
C PRO A 152 -7.61 15.86 8.95
N GLU A 153 -8.92 16.05 8.70
CA GLU A 153 -9.88 16.47 9.73
C GLU A 153 -9.94 15.49 10.92
N ASP A 154 -9.80 14.19 10.65
CA ASP A 154 -9.79 13.13 11.68
C ASP A 154 -8.42 12.95 12.37
N ALA A 155 -7.40 13.72 12.00
CA ALA A 155 -6.06 13.61 12.58
C ALA A 155 -5.93 14.38 13.89
N LEU A 156 -5.08 13.87 14.80
CA LEU A 156 -4.93 14.45 16.12
C LEU A 156 -3.99 15.65 16.09
N THR A 157 -4.34 16.71 16.81
CA THR A 157 -3.48 17.88 17.00
C THR A 157 -3.19 18.08 18.48
N LEU A 158 -1.92 18.33 18.81
CA LEU A 158 -1.46 18.51 20.19
C LEU A 158 -0.63 19.80 20.30
N PRO A 159 -1.25 20.92 20.69
CA PRO A 159 -0.51 22.11 21.07
C PRO A 159 0.23 21.85 22.39
N LEU A 160 1.48 22.29 22.51
CA LEU A 160 2.21 22.28 23.77
C LEU A 160 2.14 23.66 24.43
N GLU A 161 1.74 23.64 25.70
CA GLU A 161 1.66 24.84 26.53
C GLU A 161 2.92 25.00 27.39
N ARG A 162 3.16 26.23 27.84
CA ARG A 162 4.25 26.52 28.78
C ARG A 162 4.02 25.83 30.12
N GLN A 163 5.10 25.43 30.77
CA GLN A 163 5.06 24.73 32.04
C GLN A 163 4.56 25.63 33.19
N SER A 164 3.89 25.01 34.14
CA SER A 164 3.52 25.66 35.39
C SER A 164 4.76 25.96 36.24
N LYS A 165 4.68 26.96 37.12
CA LYS A 165 5.77 27.33 38.05
C LYS A 165 6.33 26.13 38.84
N PRO A 166 5.50 25.25 39.43
CA PRO A 166 6.01 24.04 40.10
C PRO A 166 6.77 23.08 39.16
N THR A 167 6.29 22.92 37.92
CA THR A 167 6.93 22.02 36.94
C THR A 167 8.28 22.57 36.48
N SER A 168 8.40 23.88 36.25
CA SER A 168 9.67 24.51 35.88
C SER A 168 10.68 24.50 37.03
N ALA A 169 10.21 24.63 38.28
CA ALA A 169 11.07 24.48 39.46
C ALA A 169 11.66 23.07 39.54
N ALA A 170 10.81 22.04 39.44
CA ALA A 170 11.25 20.64 39.43
C ALA A 170 12.25 20.33 38.29
N LEU A 171 12.07 20.95 37.12
CA LEU A 171 13.01 20.82 36.00
C LEU A 171 14.40 21.39 36.36
N MET A 172 14.47 22.58 36.95
CA MET A 172 15.75 23.19 37.34
C MET A 172 16.44 22.42 38.47
N GLU A 173 15.70 21.98 39.48
CA GLU A 173 16.25 21.19 40.59
C GLU A 173 16.77 19.83 40.12
N SER A 174 16.08 19.22 39.14
CA SER A 174 16.57 18.00 38.48
C SER A 174 17.88 18.23 37.73
N GLU A 175 18.03 19.35 37.00
CA GLU A 175 19.29 19.69 36.30
C GLU A 175 20.41 20.00 37.31
N ALA A 176 20.08 20.65 38.42
CA ALA A 176 21.02 21.00 39.49
C ALA A 176 21.43 19.80 40.36
N GLY A 177 20.69 18.68 40.31
CA GLY A 177 20.87 17.49 41.14
C GLY A 177 20.55 17.71 42.63
N ALA A 178 19.96 18.86 42.99
CA ALA A 178 19.65 19.27 44.35
C ALA A 178 18.60 20.39 44.37
N ALA A 179 18.03 20.66 45.54
CA ALA A 179 17.10 21.77 45.73
C ALA A 179 17.78 23.13 45.46
N LEU A 180 17.04 24.04 44.83
CA LEU A 180 17.51 25.38 44.48
C LEU A 180 16.83 26.45 45.36
N PRO A 181 17.48 27.61 45.59
CA PRO A 181 16.84 28.71 46.31
C PRO A 181 15.54 29.16 45.63
N ALA A 182 14.45 29.28 46.41
CA ALA A 182 13.12 29.63 45.90
C ALA A 182 13.09 30.98 45.14
N GLU A 183 13.93 31.92 45.57
CA GLU A 183 14.12 33.22 44.93
C GLU A 183 14.70 33.09 43.52
N ALA A 184 15.68 32.21 43.33
CA ALA A 184 16.26 31.94 42.01
C ALA A 184 15.22 31.29 41.08
N LEU A 185 14.46 30.32 41.60
CA LEU A 185 13.39 29.64 40.86
C LEU A 185 12.30 30.62 40.41
N ALA A 186 11.86 31.52 41.30
CA ALA A 186 10.90 32.57 40.97
C ALA A 186 11.46 33.55 39.92
N TRP A 187 12.71 33.99 40.09
CA TRP A 187 13.37 34.93 39.20
C TRP A 187 13.49 34.38 37.77
N VAL A 188 13.85 33.10 37.63
CA VAL A 188 13.92 32.43 36.32
C VAL A 188 12.52 32.24 35.74
N TYR A 189 11.54 31.80 36.54
CA TYR A 189 10.19 31.58 36.04
C TYR A 189 9.53 32.85 35.51
N GLU A 190 9.71 34.00 36.16
CA GLU A 190 9.18 35.30 35.69
C GLU A 190 9.68 35.69 34.29
N ARG A 191 10.87 35.22 33.90
CA ARG A 191 11.50 35.54 32.61
C ARG A 191 11.29 34.46 31.57
N ALA A 192 11.50 33.20 31.94
CA ALA A 192 11.29 32.05 31.07
C ALA A 192 9.80 31.76 30.84
N CYS A 193 8.94 32.23 31.75
CA CYS A 193 7.49 32.06 31.72
C CYS A 193 7.04 30.61 31.50
N GLY A 194 7.82 29.64 32.00
CA GLY A 194 7.55 28.21 31.84
C GLY A 194 8.04 27.57 30.54
N ASN A 195 8.78 28.26 29.68
CA ASN A 195 9.46 27.62 28.55
C ASN A 195 10.63 26.76 29.07
N PRO A 196 10.65 25.43 28.86
CA PRO A 196 11.64 24.52 29.45
C PRO A 196 13.07 24.82 29.04
N LEU A 197 13.34 25.00 27.74
CA LEU A 197 14.70 25.31 27.26
C LEU A 197 15.15 26.67 27.80
N PHE A 198 14.26 27.67 27.75
CA PHE A 198 14.61 29.01 28.24
C PHE A 198 14.93 28.99 29.74
N THR A 199 14.19 28.19 30.52
CA THR A 199 14.43 27.96 31.95
C THR A 199 15.82 27.38 32.20
N LEU A 200 16.19 26.33 31.46
CA LEU A 200 17.50 25.66 31.60
C LEU A 200 18.67 26.53 31.12
N GLU A 201 18.50 27.26 30.03
CA GLU A 201 19.54 28.19 29.55
C GLU A 201 19.75 29.34 30.55
N TYR A 202 18.68 29.84 31.18
CA TYR A 202 18.83 30.87 32.22
C TYR A 202 19.57 30.33 33.44
N PHE A 203 19.25 29.10 33.86
CA PHE A 203 20.01 28.41 34.90
C PHE A 203 21.51 28.32 34.56
N ARG A 204 21.85 27.91 33.33
CA ARG A 204 23.23 27.80 32.85
C ARG A 204 23.94 29.16 32.82
N LEU A 205 23.27 30.21 32.32
CA LEU A 205 23.81 31.57 32.30
C LEU A 205 24.15 32.05 33.72
N LEU A 206 23.19 31.94 34.63
CA LEU A 206 23.34 32.35 36.02
C LEU A 206 24.45 31.56 36.73
N ALA A 207 24.59 30.27 36.41
CA ALA A 207 25.67 29.42 36.89
C ALA A 207 27.04 29.90 36.40
N ARG A 208 27.20 30.15 35.10
CA ARG A 208 28.47 30.61 34.49
C ARG A 208 28.91 31.97 35.04
N GLN A 209 27.97 32.87 35.29
CA GLN A 209 28.25 34.22 35.82
C GLN A 209 28.39 34.23 37.36
N GLY A 210 28.26 33.07 38.00
CA GLY A 210 28.33 32.92 39.46
C GLY A 210 27.19 33.63 40.19
N HIS A 211 26.07 33.93 39.52
CA HIS A 211 24.83 34.39 40.17
C HIS A 211 24.12 33.25 40.89
N LEU A 212 24.28 32.04 40.35
CA LEU A 212 23.90 30.79 40.98
C LEU A 212 25.18 29.96 41.12
N TRP A 213 25.52 29.48 42.31
CA TRP A 213 26.72 28.64 42.47
C TRP A 213 26.53 27.60 43.56
N ASN A 214 27.16 26.44 43.36
CA ASN A 214 27.17 25.39 44.36
C ASN A 214 28.35 25.62 45.32
N SER A 215 28.07 25.68 46.63
CA SER A 215 29.08 25.88 47.67
C SER A 215 29.65 24.59 48.29
N GLY A 216 29.30 23.43 47.72
CA GLY A 216 29.65 22.10 48.22
C GLY A 216 28.45 21.38 48.84
N ASP A 217 27.72 22.08 49.71
CA ASP A 217 26.61 21.51 50.48
C ASP A 217 25.23 22.00 50.00
N HIS A 218 25.20 23.18 49.38
CA HIS A 218 23.98 23.83 48.90
C HIS A 218 24.25 24.79 47.75
N TRP A 219 23.21 24.99 46.94
CA TRP A 219 23.15 26.05 45.93
C TRP A 219 22.87 27.40 46.58
N ARG A 220 23.64 28.42 46.18
CA ARG A 220 23.49 29.81 46.62
C ARG A 220 23.06 30.69 45.46
N TRP A 221 22.36 31.76 45.79
CA TRP A 221 21.78 32.71 44.84
C TRP A 221 22.19 34.14 45.19
N ARG A 222 22.48 34.94 44.15
CA ARG A 222 22.57 36.40 44.23
C ARG A 222 21.91 37.00 42.99
N ALA A 223 20.98 37.92 43.18
CA ALA A 223 20.27 38.56 42.08
C ALA A 223 21.22 39.36 41.17
N PRO A 224 21.09 39.27 39.83
CA PRO A 224 21.79 40.16 38.90
C PRO A 224 21.34 41.61 39.08
N GLN A 225 22.29 42.54 39.25
CA GLN A 225 21.99 43.97 39.50
C GLN A 225 21.70 44.73 38.20
N GLY A 226 20.53 44.54 37.57
CA GLY A 226 20.01 45.36 36.45
C GLY A 226 20.81 45.37 35.12
N GLN A 227 22.09 45.04 35.18
CA GLN A 227 23.06 44.86 34.12
C GLN A 227 23.86 43.62 34.50
N ILE A 228 23.92 42.66 33.60
CA ILE A 228 24.94 41.62 33.67
C ILE A 228 26.26 42.32 33.36
N SER A 229 27.27 42.20 34.23
CA SER A 229 28.56 42.86 34.05
C SER A 229 29.16 42.57 32.68
N GLY A 230 29.12 43.56 31.78
CA GLY A 230 29.77 43.54 30.46
C GLY A 230 28.86 43.46 29.22
N SER A 231 27.55 43.21 29.36
CA SER A 231 26.72 42.86 28.20
C SER A 231 25.24 43.26 28.34
N GLY A 232 24.91 44.51 27.99
CA GLY A 232 23.56 44.94 27.57
C GLY A 232 22.38 44.63 28.52
N PRO A 233 21.13 44.80 28.04
CA PRO A 233 19.92 44.37 28.75
C PRO A 233 19.80 42.83 28.80
N LEU A 234 19.13 42.31 29.83
CA LEU A 234 18.89 40.87 30.02
C LEU A 234 18.15 40.24 28.82
N PRO A 235 18.55 39.07 28.30
CA PRO A 235 17.90 38.43 27.16
C PRO A 235 16.43 38.07 27.43
N VAL A 236 15.50 38.55 26.62
CA VAL A 236 14.05 38.30 26.78
C VAL A 236 13.53 37.13 25.96
N THR A 237 14.36 36.53 25.11
CA THR A 237 14.05 35.29 24.37
C THR A 237 15.14 34.26 24.54
N VAL A 238 14.81 32.99 24.29
CA VAL A 238 15.77 31.88 24.35
C VAL A 238 16.84 32.01 23.26
N GLU A 239 16.49 32.53 22.08
CA GLU A 239 17.44 32.78 20.99
C GLU A 239 18.47 33.84 21.38
N ALA A 240 18.04 34.96 21.98
CA ALA A 240 18.93 36.01 22.45
C ALA A 240 19.85 35.50 23.58
N LEU A 241 19.36 34.59 24.41
CA LEU A 241 20.14 33.96 25.46
C LEU A 241 21.21 33.01 24.91
N ILE A 242 20.85 32.21 23.90
CA ILE A 242 21.79 31.35 23.16
C ILE A 242 22.82 32.20 22.41
N GLU A 243 22.39 33.25 21.71
CA GLU A 243 23.26 34.21 21.03
C GLU A 243 24.29 34.78 21.99
N HIS A 244 23.85 35.26 23.16
CA HIS A 244 24.74 35.75 24.21
C HIS A 244 25.70 34.66 24.72
N GLY A 245 25.23 33.42 24.89
CA GLY A 245 26.08 32.29 25.29
C GLY A 245 27.11 31.88 24.24
N LEU A 246 26.85 32.17 22.96
CA LEU A 246 27.79 31.95 21.86
C LEU A 246 28.75 33.14 21.64
N ASP A 247 28.44 34.33 22.17
CA ASP A 247 29.28 35.54 22.15
C ASP A 247 30.35 35.57 23.27
N ASP A 248 30.46 34.51 24.07
CA ASP A 248 31.37 34.46 25.22
C ASP A 248 32.83 34.77 24.79
N PRO A 249 33.46 35.84 25.33
CA PRO A 249 34.78 36.35 24.91
C PRO A 249 35.95 35.36 25.07
N GLY A 250 35.73 34.18 25.66
CA GLY A 250 36.70 33.09 25.69
C GLY A 250 36.79 32.26 24.40
N GLY A 251 35.99 32.54 23.36
CA GLY A 251 35.99 31.83 22.06
C GLY A 251 37.34 31.77 21.35
N SER A 252 37.82 30.57 20.99
CA SER A 252 38.97 30.44 20.08
C SER A 252 38.50 30.55 18.62
N ALA A 253 39.28 31.19 17.76
CA ALA A 253 38.97 31.30 16.34
C ALA A 253 38.71 29.93 15.64
N PRO A 254 39.41 28.83 15.99
CA PRO A 254 39.07 27.50 15.50
C PRO A 254 37.68 27.01 15.92
N ALA A 255 37.24 27.29 17.15
CA ALA A 255 35.90 26.90 17.63
C ALA A 255 34.79 27.65 16.88
N GLU A 256 34.98 28.94 16.58
CA GLU A 256 34.04 29.72 15.76
C GLU A 256 33.98 29.22 14.32
N ALA A 257 35.13 28.90 13.71
CA ALA A 257 35.18 28.36 12.36
C ALA A 257 34.47 27.01 12.25
N LEU A 258 34.68 26.12 13.23
CA LEU A 258 33.98 24.84 13.29
C LEU A 258 32.47 25.01 13.51
N LEU A 259 32.07 25.89 14.45
CA LEU A 259 30.66 26.20 14.69
C LEU A 259 29.97 26.71 13.43
N ALA A 260 30.62 27.61 12.69
CA ALA A 260 30.11 28.15 11.43
C ALA A 260 29.93 27.08 10.36
N ALA A 261 30.91 26.19 10.19
CA ALA A 261 30.82 25.09 9.23
C ALA A 261 29.73 24.08 9.61
N LEU A 262 29.66 23.65 10.88
CA LEU A 262 28.62 22.72 11.35
C LEU A 262 27.21 23.32 11.24
N ALA A 263 27.07 24.65 11.35
CA ALA A 263 25.79 25.31 11.17
C ALA A 263 25.28 25.18 9.72
N LEU A 264 26.18 25.32 8.74
CA LEU A 264 25.88 25.30 7.31
C LEU A 264 25.79 23.88 6.73
N LEU A 265 26.71 22.98 7.10
CA LEU A 265 26.90 21.68 6.46
C LEU A 265 25.90 20.61 6.95
N PRO A 266 25.71 19.51 6.19
CA PRO A 266 24.92 18.36 6.65
C PRO A 266 25.47 17.75 7.95
N GLU A 267 24.62 17.12 8.76
CA GLU A 267 25.04 16.52 10.04
C GLU A 267 25.99 15.30 9.88
N SER A 268 25.99 14.68 8.70
CA SER A 268 26.80 13.50 8.36
C SER A 268 28.19 13.84 7.79
N VAL A 269 28.65 15.09 7.97
CA VAL A 269 29.94 15.54 7.44
C VAL A 269 31.12 14.83 8.15
N ASP A 270 32.07 14.34 7.36
CA ASP A 270 33.28 13.74 7.91
C ASP A 270 34.36 14.78 8.27
N ASP A 271 35.36 14.37 9.04
CA ASP A 271 36.42 15.29 9.48
C ASP A 271 37.28 15.81 8.31
N SER A 272 37.39 15.08 7.18
CA SER A 272 38.17 15.52 6.02
C SER A 272 37.47 16.66 5.27
N GLN A 273 36.15 16.57 5.13
CA GLN A 273 35.28 17.60 4.57
C GLN A 273 35.26 18.82 5.50
N LEU A 274 35.17 18.62 6.82
CA LEU A 274 35.25 19.71 7.79
C LEU A 274 36.59 20.45 7.70
N VAL A 275 37.71 19.74 7.58
CA VAL A 275 39.04 20.35 7.36
C VAL A 275 39.04 21.17 6.06
N ALA A 276 38.52 20.62 4.96
CA ALA A 276 38.47 21.31 3.68
C ALA A 276 37.61 22.59 3.71
N VAL A 277 36.47 22.58 4.42
CA VAL A 277 35.55 23.73 4.50
C VAL A 277 35.96 24.76 5.55
N THR A 278 36.62 24.35 6.64
CA THR A 278 37.05 25.26 7.71
C THR A 278 38.47 25.81 7.50
N ALA A 279 39.35 25.07 6.82
CA ALA A 279 40.80 25.30 6.70
C ALA A 279 41.55 25.12 8.03
N LEU A 280 40.97 24.38 8.96
CA LEU A 280 41.65 23.95 10.18
C LEU A 280 42.48 22.71 9.91
N THR A 281 43.58 22.55 10.64
CA THR A 281 44.28 21.26 10.73
C THR A 281 43.45 20.26 11.53
N THR A 282 43.71 18.96 11.37
CA THR A 282 43.04 17.90 12.15
C THR A 282 43.17 18.10 13.67
N ALA A 283 44.32 18.60 14.12
CA ALA A 283 44.56 18.89 15.54
C ALA A 283 43.72 20.09 16.04
N GLU A 284 43.63 21.17 15.24
CA GLU A 284 42.79 22.33 15.56
C GLU A 284 41.30 21.98 15.55
N LEU A 285 40.87 21.13 14.61
CA LEU A 285 39.49 20.64 14.55
C LEU A 285 39.11 19.86 15.83
N ALA A 286 39.97 18.95 16.28
CA ALA A 286 39.76 18.18 17.51
C ALA A 286 39.71 19.08 18.76
N ALA A 287 40.61 20.06 18.85
CA ALA A 287 40.62 21.04 19.94
C ALA A 287 39.37 21.93 19.94
N ALA A 288 38.96 22.41 18.76
CA ALA A 288 37.73 23.19 18.58
C ALA A 288 36.48 22.39 19.00
N ARG A 289 36.40 21.11 18.62
CA ARG A 289 35.30 20.22 19.00
C ARG A 289 35.25 20.00 20.52
N ALA A 290 36.39 19.76 21.16
CA ALA A 290 36.49 19.61 22.61
C ALA A 290 36.10 20.89 23.37
N GLU A 291 36.44 22.07 22.84
CA GLU A 291 36.00 23.36 23.37
C GLU A 291 34.48 23.51 23.29
N LEU A 292 33.87 23.25 22.12
CA LEU A 292 32.42 23.34 21.96
C LEU A 292 31.66 22.33 22.83
N HIS A 293 32.26 21.17 23.12
CA HIS A 293 31.75 20.21 24.12
C HIS A 293 31.80 20.77 25.54
N ARG A 294 32.91 21.38 25.95
CA ARG A 294 33.03 22.00 27.29
C ARG A 294 32.03 23.13 27.49
N ARG A 295 31.72 23.89 26.43
CA ARG A 295 30.69 24.95 26.44
C ARG A 295 29.26 24.42 26.39
N CYS A 296 29.07 23.10 26.28
CA CYS A 296 27.77 22.46 26.11
C CYS A 296 27.02 22.92 24.85
N VAL A 297 27.74 23.41 23.83
CA VAL A 297 27.16 23.73 22.51
C VAL A 297 27.00 22.45 21.70
N LEU A 298 27.98 21.55 21.81
CA LEU A 298 27.93 20.22 21.21
C LEU A 298 27.74 19.13 22.29
N PHE A 299 26.99 18.10 21.94
CA PHE A 299 26.85 16.85 22.68
C PHE A 299 27.02 15.67 21.70
N GLN A 300 27.97 14.78 21.99
CA GLN A 300 28.33 13.64 21.12
C GLN A 300 28.57 14.02 19.63
N GLY A 301 29.31 15.11 19.37
CA GLY A 301 29.59 15.59 18.02
C GLY A 301 28.49 16.40 17.32
N HIS A 302 27.27 16.47 17.88
CA HIS A 302 26.13 17.20 17.32
C HIS A 302 25.76 18.40 18.19
N PHE A 303 24.94 19.33 17.68
CA PHE A 303 24.40 20.41 18.50
C PHE A 303 23.59 19.86 19.67
N ALA A 304 23.83 20.39 20.87
CA ALA A 304 23.11 19.98 22.08
C ALA A 304 21.59 20.23 21.97
N HIS A 305 21.20 21.24 21.18
CA HIS A 305 19.82 21.49 20.78
C HIS A 305 19.79 22.11 19.36
N PRO A 306 18.84 21.75 18.48
CA PRO A 306 18.77 22.27 17.10
C PRO A 306 18.77 23.80 17.00
N LEU A 307 18.15 24.48 17.98
CA LEU A 307 18.15 25.95 18.06
C LEU A 307 19.56 26.58 18.12
N TYR A 308 20.58 25.90 18.65
CA TYR A 308 21.97 26.39 18.58
C TYR A 308 22.47 26.48 17.14
N ARG A 309 22.12 25.50 16.30
CA ARG A 309 22.46 25.49 14.88
C ARG A 309 21.82 26.68 14.16
N GLU A 310 20.54 26.92 14.41
CA GLU A 310 19.78 28.02 13.81
C GLU A 310 20.31 29.38 14.23
N VAL A 311 20.57 29.58 15.53
CA VAL A 311 21.14 30.84 16.04
C VAL A 311 22.56 31.04 15.49
N ALA A 312 23.37 29.99 15.43
CA ALA A 312 24.70 30.06 14.82
C ALA A 312 24.61 30.44 13.32
N LEU A 313 23.75 29.78 12.54
CA LEU A 313 23.57 30.07 11.11
C LEU A 313 23.06 31.50 10.88
N LYS A 314 22.09 31.96 11.69
CA LYS A 314 21.52 33.31 11.61
C LYS A 314 22.54 34.40 11.95
N ARG A 315 23.45 34.14 12.89
CA ARG A 315 24.55 35.04 13.26
C ARG A 315 25.63 35.15 12.18
N LEU A 316 25.75 34.17 11.28
CA LEU A 316 26.72 34.24 10.21
C LEU A 316 26.35 35.34 9.21
N ALA A 317 27.24 36.31 9.07
CA ALA A 317 27.16 37.33 8.03
C ALA A 317 26.99 36.67 6.64
N PRO A 318 26.11 37.20 5.76
CA PRO A 318 25.86 36.60 4.44
C PRO A 318 27.13 36.32 3.64
N ALA A 319 28.10 37.24 3.65
CA ALA A 319 29.38 37.05 2.97
C ALA A 319 30.18 35.85 3.50
N ARG A 320 30.11 35.57 4.80
CA ARG A 320 30.79 34.42 5.41
C ARG A 320 30.05 33.11 5.14
N ARG A 321 28.71 33.13 5.11
CA ARG A 321 27.91 31.98 4.66
C ARG A 321 28.22 31.61 3.22
N GLN A 322 28.22 32.60 2.33
CA GLN A 322 28.57 32.44 0.92
C GLN A 322 30.00 31.88 0.74
N ALA A 323 30.98 32.42 1.48
CA ALA A 323 32.37 31.95 1.41
C ALA A 323 32.52 30.49 1.87
N LEU A 324 31.84 30.10 2.96
CA LEU A 324 31.83 28.72 3.43
C LEU A 324 31.12 27.79 2.45
N ALA A 325 29.98 28.22 1.89
CA ALA A 325 29.22 27.47 0.90
C ALA A 325 30.04 27.23 -0.38
N ARG A 326 30.77 28.23 -0.88
CA ARG A 326 31.69 28.07 -2.03
C ARG A 326 32.80 27.06 -1.77
N ARG A 327 33.38 27.05 -0.57
CA ARG A 327 34.37 26.03 -0.18
C ARG A 327 33.75 24.65 -0.05
N ALA A 328 32.51 24.58 0.44
CA ALA A 328 31.76 23.34 0.52
C ALA A 328 31.43 22.80 -0.88
N VAL A 329 31.02 23.64 -1.83
CA VAL A 329 30.79 23.21 -3.23
C VAL A 329 32.00 22.46 -3.79
N GLU A 330 33.21 22.96 -3.58
CA GLU A 330 34.44 22.27 -4.02
C GLU A 330 34.69 20.96 -3.25
N ALA A 331 34.49 20.96 -1.92
CA ALA A 331 34.68 19.77 -1.08
C ALA A 331 33.67 18.65 -1.39
N PHE A 332 32.47 19.00 -1.84
CA PHE A 332 31.37 18.07 -2.12
C PHE A 332 31.12 17.85 -3.62
N LYS A 333 32.05 18.25 -4.51
CA LYS A 333 31.86 18.12 -5.98
C LYS A 333 31.56 16.71 -6.48
N ASN A 334 31.98 15.69 -5.73
CA ASN A 334 31.77 14.27 -6.04
C ASN A 334 30.55 13.67 -5.30
N ASP A 335 29.82 14.47 -4.52
CA ASP A 335 28.61 14.06 -3.81
C ASP A 335 27.42 14.92 -4.29
N PRO A 336 26.69 14.47 -5.33
CA PRO A 336 25.58 15.23 -5.91
C PRO A 336 24.49 15.58 -4.89
N GLN A 337 24.28 14.75 -3.87
CA GLN A 337 23.21 14.96 -2.89
C GLN A 337 23.56 16.07 -1.89
N ALA A 338 24.82 16.14 -1.45
CA ALA A 338 25.30 17.20 -0.57
C ALA A 338 25.53 18.52 -1.31
N LEU A 339 25.85 18.46 -2.60
CA LEU A 339 26.14 19.63 -3.44
C LEU A 339 24.91 20.53 -3.70
N LEU A 340 23.75 19.92 -3.91
CA LEU A 340 22.52 20.62 -4.33
C LEU A 340 22.09 21.78 -3.42
N PRO A 341 21.97 21.60 -2.09
CA PRO A 341 21.64 22.70 -1.18
C PRO A 341 22.72 23.79 -1.11
N LEU A 342 23.98 23.42 -1.39
CA LEU A 342 25.12 24.33 -1.28
C LEU A 342 25.23 25.27 -2.48
N ILE A 343 24.78 24.87 -3.67
CA ILE A 343 24.80 25.71 -4.88
C ILE A 343 23.99 27.00 -4.66
N GLN A 344 22.81 26.88 -4.04
CA GLN A 344 21.95 28.03 -3.76
C GLN A 344 22.59 28.98 -2.73
N GLU A 345 23.12 28.46 -1.63
CA GLU A 345 23.76 29.30 -0.59
C GLU A 345 25.11 29.88 -1.04
N ALA A 346 25.81 29.22 -1.97
CA ALA A 346 27.07 29.72 -2.55
C ALA A 346 26.88 30.93 -3.47
N HIS A 347 25.63 31.19 -3.91
CA HIS A 347 25.30 32.21 -4.90
C HIS A 347 26.31 32.20 -6.05
N LEU A 348 26.48 31.03 -6.67
CA LEU A 348 27.28 30.87 -7.86
C LEU A 348 26.65 31.67 -9.00
N ASP A 349 27.45 32.05 -9.99
CA ASP A 349 26.90 32.57 -11.22
C ASP A 349 25.98 31.51 -11.88
N PRO A 350 24.82 31.86 -12.47
CA PRO A 350 23.92 30.88 -13.07
C PRO A 350 24.59 29.97 -14.11
N PHE A 351 25.58 30.49 -14.86
CA PHE A 351 26.36 29.68 -15.79
C PHE A 351 27.26 28.68 -15.06
N GLU A 352 27.94 29.12 -14.00
CA GLU A 352 28.79 28.25 -13.17
C GLU A 352 27.97 27.15 -12.48
N ALA A 353 26.76 27.47 -11.99
CA ALA A 353 25.83 26.51 -11.41
C ALA A 353 25.35 25.48 -12.44
N ALA A 354 24.99 25.94 -13.65
CA ALA A 354 24.57 25.06 -14.75
C ALA A 354 25.71 24.13 -15.19
N ASP A 355 26.93 24.65 -15.38
CA ASP A 355 28.10 23.86 -15.80
C ASP A 355 28.48 22.81 -14.75
N LEU A 356 28.41 23.15 -13.46
CA LEU A 356 28.65 22.20 -12.38
C LEU A 356 27.62 21.06 -12.41
N LEU A 357 26.32 21.37 -12.54
CA LEU A 357 25.26 20.37 -12.61
C LEU A 357 25.36 19.49 -13.87
N VAL A 358 25.73 20.07 -15.01
CA VAL A 358 26.01 19.32 -16.25
C VAL A 358 27.22 18.41 -16.06
N GLY A 359 28.31 18.90 -15.47
CA GLY A 359 29.51 18.10 -15.19
C GLY A 359 29.20 16.89 -14.30
N VAL A 360 28.38 17.09 -13.26
CA VAL A 360 27.91 16.00 -12.40
C VAL A 360 27.00 15.04 -13.18
N ALA A 361 26.09 15.56 -14.02
CA ALA A 361 25.23 14.73 -14.87
C ALA A 361 26.05 13.83 -15.80
N GLU A 362 27.06 14.38 -16.48
CA GLU A 362 27.90 13.63 -17.44
C GLU A 362 28.84 12.63 -16.74
N SER A 363 29.17 12.84 -15.46
CA SER A 363 29.88 11.85 -14.64
C SER A 363 28.97 10.72 -14.11
N THR A 364 27.66 10.88 -14.21
CA THR A 364 26.65 9.91 -13.80
C THR A 364 26.31 8.99 -14.97
N VAL A 365 26.15 7.69 -14.71
CA VAL A 365 25.72 6.72 -15.74
C VAL A 365 24.42 7.20 -16.40
N PRO A 366 24.34 7.21 -17.75
CA PRO A 366 23.12 7.61 -18.45
C PRO A 366 21.89 6.84 -17.96
N GLY A 367 20.89 7.59 -17.47
CA GLY A 367 19.69 7.07 -16.83
C GLY A 367 18.84 8.21 -16.27
N PRO A 368 17.75 7.92 -15.52
CA PRO A 368 16.82 8.96 -15.05
C PRO A 368 17.50 10.07 -14.23
N GLN A 369 18.46 9.70 -13.38
CA GLN A 369 19.19 10.66 -12.54
C GLN A 369 20.04 11.64 -13.35
N HIS A 370 20.67 11.16 -14.44
CA HIS A 370 21.39 12.02 -15.38
C HIS A 370 20.45 13.09 -15.96
N PHE A 371 19.29 12.70 -16.47
CA PHE A 371 18.34 13.64 -17.07
C PHE A 371 17.68 14.58 -16.05
N ARG A 372 17.53 14.19 -14.78
CA ARG A 372 17.09 15.13 -13.72
C ARG A 372 18.13 16.19 -13.38
N LEU A 373 19.41 15.82 -13.35
CA LEU A 373 20.47 16.80 -13.18
C LEU A 373 20.51 17.79 -14.35
N LEU A 374 20.26 17.32 -15.58
CA LEU A 374 20.08 18.21 -16.74
C LEU A 374 18.82 19.10 -16.62
N ALA A 375 17.72 18.58 -16.09
CA ALA A 375 16.50 19.36 -15.83
C ALA A 375 16.76 20.47 -14.81
N GLN A 376 17.48 20.19 -13.72
CA GLN A 376 17.90 21.19 -12.74
C GLN A 376 18.88 22.19 -13.34
N ALA A 377 19.85 21.76 -14.15
CA ALA A 377 20.75 22.65 -14.87
C ALA A 377 19.98 23.61 -15.80
N ALA A 378 18.87 23.15 -16.41
CA ALA A 378 18.01 23.99 -17.23
C ALA A 378 17.32 25.12 -16.45
N GLU A 379 17.18 25.01 -15.12
CA GLU A 379 16.61 26.07 -14.28
C GLU A 379 17.59 27.25 -14.09
N TYR A 380 18.90 26.98 -14.11
CA TYR A 380 19.96 27.98 -14.01
C TYR A 380 20.43 28.50 -15.37
N ALA A 381 20.22 27.72 -16.44
CA ALA A 381 20.58 28.11 -17.79
C ALA A 381 19.64 29.18 -18.39
N SER A 382 20.11 29.86 -19.43
CA SER A 382 19.29 30.81 -20.21
C SER A 382 19.47 30.63 -21.71
N GLY A 383 18.54 31.19 -22.50
CA GLY A 383 18.61 31.20 -23.96
C GLY A 383 18.77 29.80 -24.59
N PRO A 384 19.70 29.62 -25.56
CA PRO A 384 19.91 28.35 -26.25
C PRO A 384 20.29 27.19 -25.34
N GLN A 385 21.06 27.43 -24.29
CA GLN A 385 21.49 26.38 -23.35
C GLN A 385 20.28 25.81 -22.59
N ARG A 386 19.37 26.67 -22.13
CA ARG A 386 18.14 26.24 -21.46
C ARG A 386 17.24 25.41 -22.38
N LEU A 387 17.10 25.81 -23.64
CA LEU A 387 16.35 25.06 -24.64
C LEU A 387 16.94 23.66 -24.84
N GLN A 388 18.25 23.57 -25.05
CA GLN A 388 18.96 22.30 -25.27
C GLN A 388 18.83 21.36 -24.08
N LEU A 389 19.05 21.87 -22.85
CA LEU A 389 18.94 21.07 -21.63
C LEU A 389 17.50 20.59 -21.39
N SER A 390 16.51 21.46 -21.61
CA SER A 390 15.09 21.10 -21.45
C SER A 390 14.66 20.01 -22.44
N LEU A 391 15.08 20.10 -23.70
CA LEU A 391 14.78 19.08 -24.73
C LEU A 391 15.46 17.75 -24.40
N ARG A 392 16.76 17.75 -24.08
CA ARG A 392 17.49 16.52 -23.69
C ARG A 392 16.86 15.85 -22.47
N ALA A 393 16.51 16.64 -21.46
CA ALA A 393 15.89 16.13 -20.24
C ALA A 393 14.47 15.58 -20.51
N ALA A 394 13.64 16.30 -21.28
CA ALA A 394 12.30 15.82 -21.65
C ALA A 394 12.34 14.52 -22.45
N GLN A 395 13.25 14.40 -23.43
CA GLN A 395 13.43 13.19 -24.22
C GLN A 395 13.90 12.01 -23.36
N GLY A 396 14.85 12.25 -22.45
CA GLY A 396 15.37 11.22 -21.56
C GLY A 396 14.40 10.76 -20.49
N LEU A 397 13.50 11.63 -20.03
CA LEU A 397 12.51 11.34 -18.98
C LEU A 397 11.18 10.81 -19.52
N ARG A 398 10.95 10.77 -20.84
CA ARG A 398 9.65 10.43 -21.44
C ARG A 398 9.03 9.10 -20.98
N THR A 399 9.85 8.10 -20.64
CA THR A 399 9.38 6.78 -20.17
C THR A 399 9.35 6.66 -18.64
N ASP A 400 10.20 7.41 -17.95
CA ASP A 400 10.52 7.20 -16.53
C ASP A 400 9.91 8.27 -15.60
N ASP A 401 9.63 9.46 -16.15
CA ASP A 401 8.97 10.58 -15.48
C ASP A 401 8.19 11.44 -16.49
N LEU A 402 7.06 10.90 -16.97
CA LEU A 402 6.22 11.55 -17.98
C LEU A 402 5.73 12.95 -17.54
N PRO A 403 5.27 13.19 -16.29
CA PRO A 403 4.87 14.52 -15.85
C PRO A 403 5.99 15.57 -15.97
N GLU A 404 7.20 15.25 -15.52
CA GLU A 404 8.33 16.18 -15.63
C GLU A 404 8.78 16.37 -17.07
N ALA A 405 8.75 15.30 -17.88
CA ALA A 405 9.02 15.38 -19.31
C ALA A 405 8.04 16.34 -20.02
N VAL A 406 6.75 16.29 -19.69
CA VAL A 406 5.72 17.21 -20.22
C VAL A 406 6.02 18.64 -19.82
N ARG A 407 6.37 18.90 -18.54
CA ARG A 407 6.72 20.24 -18.05
C ARG A 407 7.93 20.82 -18.79
N LEU A 408 8.99 20.03 -18.97
CA LEU A 408 10.21 20.44 -19.66
C LEU A 408 9.99 20.65 -21.16
N ALA A 409 9.19 19.79 -21.80
CA ALA A 409 8.79 19.96 -23.19
C ALA A 409 7.93 21.22 -23.39
N GLU A 410 7.05 21.56 -22.45
CA GLU A 410 6.30 22.82 -22.46
C GLU A 410 7.23 24.04 -22.33
N VAL A 411 8.25 23.96 -21.47
CA VAL A 411 9.28 25.01 -21.34
C VAL A 411 10.03 25.18 -22.66
N ALA A 412 10.49 24.08 -23.27
CA ALA A 412 11.17 24.12 -24.57
C ALA A 412 10.29 24.71 -25.69
N ALA A 413 9.03 24.28 -25.78
CA ALA A 413 8.07 24.78 -26.77
C ALA A 413 7.75 26.28 -26.59
N ARG A 414 7.76 26.78 -25.34
CA ARG A 414 7.59 28.22 -25.06
C ARG A 414 8.84 29.04 -25.38
N LEU A 415 10.03 28.50 -25.14
CA LEU A 415 11.30 29.19 -25.41
C LEU A 415 11.59 29.31 -26.90
N ALA A 416 11.17 28.32 -27.69
CA ALA A 416 11.31 28.33 -29.15
C ALA A 416 9.99 27.90 -29.82
N PRO A 417 8.97 28.78 -29.87
CA PRO A 417 7.67 28.46 -30.46
C PRO A 417 7.76 28.06 -31.94
N GLU A 418 8.76 28.57 -32.65
CA GLU A 418 9.01 28.27 -34.06
C GLU A 418 9.71 26.92 -34.27
N LEU A 419 10.37 26.35 -33.24
CA LEU A 419 11.07 25.08 -33.34
C LEU A 419 10.06 23.91 -33.33
N ALA A 420 9.81 23.33 -34.50
CA ALA A 420 8.85 22.25 -34.68
C ALA A 420 9.12 21.04 -33.76
N GLU A 421 10.39 20.69 -33.53
CA GLU A 421 10.76 19.57 -32.66
C GLU A 421 10.22 19.72 -31.23
N ALA A 422 10.29 20.93 -30.66
CA ALA A 422 9.83 21.18 -29.29
C ALA A 422 8.30 21.11 -29.17
N ALA A 423 7.58 21.71 -30.13
CA ALA A 423 6.12 21.65 -30.18
C ALA A 423 5.61 20.21 -30.41
N HIS A 424 6.30 19.44 -31.26
CA HIS A 424 5.96 18.04 -31.52
C HIS A 424 6.18 17.15 -30.30
N LEU A 425 7.33 17.27 -29.63
CA LEU A 425 7.60 16.50 -28.42
C LEU A 425 6.56 16.81 -27.33
N TYR A 426 6.21 18.09 -27.14
CA TYR A 426 5.19 18.47 -26.16
C TYR A 426 3.82 17.86 -26.49
N ALA A 427 3.38 17.92 -27.74
CA ALA A 427 2.12 17.31 -28.18
C ALA A 427 2.12 15.78 -28.01
N GLU A 428 3.24 15.10 -28.32
CA GLU A 428 3.38 13.66 -28.13
C GLU A 428 3.22 13.25 -26.66
N LEU A 429 3.91 13.96 -25.76
CA LEU A 429 3.85 13.66 -24.34
C LEU A 429 2.47 13.96 -23.73
N LEU A 430 1.77 14.99 -24.22
CA LEU A 430 0.35 15.24 -23.87
C LEU A 430 -0.56 14.08 -24.33
N ALA A 431 -0.35 13.57 -25.56
CA ALA A 431 -1.11 12.43 -26.06
C ALA A 431 -0.86 11.15 -25.25
N LEU A 432 0.39 10.92 -24.80
CA LEU A 432 0.74 9.84 -23.88
C LEU A 432 0.03 9.95 -22.52
N GLN A 433 -0.28 11.17 -22.07
CA GLN A 433 -1.11 11.42 -20.88
C GLN A 433 -2.63 11.29 -21.15
N GLY A 434 -3.04 10.94 -22.37
CA GLY A 434 -4.46 10.90 -22.77
C GLY A 434 -5.08 12.28 -23.00
N ARG A 435 -4.29 13.36 -23.01
CA ARG A 435 -4.73 14.74 -23.20
C ARG A 435 -4.76 15.10 -24.68
N LEU A 436 -5.48 14.31 -25.48
CA LEU A 436 -5.48 14.41 -26.95
C LEU A 436 -5.91 15.78 -27.47
N ALA A 437 -6.96 16.38 -26.89
CA ALA A 437 -7.45 17.69 -27.31
C ALA A 437 -6.39 18.80 -27.15
N GLU A 438 -5.60 18.74 -26.07
CA GLU A 438 -4.52 19.69 -25.82
C GLU A 438 -3.32 19.44 -26.74
N ALA A 439 -3.03 18.17 -27.03
CA ALA A 439 -2.02 17.80 -28.01
C ALA A 439 -2.37 18.34 -29.41
N GLU A 440 -3.61 18.17 -29.87
CA GLU A 440 -4.07 18.68 -31.17
C GLU A 440 -4.05 20.22 -31.20
N ALA A 441 -4.55 20.89 -30.15
CA ALA A 441 -4.51 22.35 -30.04
C ALA A 441 -3.09 22.93 -30.04
N CYS A 442 -2.10 22.20 -29.49
CA CYS A 442 -0.69 22.58 -29.57
C CYS A 442 -0.20 22.61 -31.01
N LEU A 443 -0.59 21.62 -31.82
CA LEU A 443 -0.16 21.49 -33.21
C LEU A 443 -0.93 22.44 -34.15
N GLU A 444 -2.19 22.76 -33.86
CA GLU A 444 -2.98 23.71 -34.66
C GLU A 444 -2.38 25.12 -34.69
N ARG A 445 -1.60 25.48 -33.66
CA ARG A 445 -0.88 26.76 -33.59
C ARG A 445 0.31 26.85 -34.55
N ARG A 446 0.70 25.75 -35.21
CA ARG A 446 1.78 25.76 -36.21
C ARG A 446 1.35 26.49 -37.50
N PRO A 447 2.30 27.09 -38.23
CA PRO A 447 2.03 27.72 -39.53
C PRO A 447 1.27 26.79 -40.47
N ALA A 448 0.35 27.34 -41.27
CA ALA A 448 -0.50 26.54 -42.17
C ALA A 448 0.32 25.67 -43.14
N GLU A 449 1.49 26.14 -43.54
CA GLU A 449 2.44 25.43 -44.42
C GLU A 449 2.92 24.10 -43.81
N GLU A 450 3.07 24.04 -42.49
CA GLU A 450 3.50 22.83 -41.77
C GLU A 450 2.36 21.87 -41.42
N ARG A 451 1.11 22.32 -41.58
CA ARG A 451 -0.11 21.54 -41.27
C ARG A 451 -0.68 20.84 -42.52
N THR A 452 0.17 20.54 -43.49
CA THR A 452 -0.21 19.93 -44.76
C THR A 452 0.74 18.81 -45.17
N GLY A 453 0.27 17.95 -46.08
CA GLY A 453 1.08 16.87 -46.64
C GLY A 453 1.33 15.68 -45.70
N LEU A 454 2.04 14.69 -46.23
CA LEU A 454 2.28 13.39 -45.59
C LEU A 454 2.89 13.47 -44.18
N PRO A 455 3.94 14.29 -43.89
CA PRO A 455 4.56 14.30 -42.56
C PRO A 455 3.64 14.74 -41.42
N TRP A 456 2.70 15.64 -41.72
CA TRP A 456 1.70 16.12 -40.77
C TRP A 456 0.68 15.03 -40.44
N TRP A 457 0.10 14.41 -41.47
CA TRP A 457 -0.91 13.35 -41.31
C TRP A 457 -0.34 12.11 -40.64
N SER A 458 0.86 11.67 -41.04
CA SER A 458 1.57 10.56 -40.40
C SER A 458 1.74 10.78 -38.90
N ARG A 459 1.98 12.03 -38.48
CA ARG A 459 2.13 12.38 -37.06
C ARG A 459 0.80 12.37 -36.31
N LEU A 460 -0.27 12.96 -36.88
CA LEU A 460 -1.61 12.92 -36.29
C LEU A 460 -2.12 11.50 -36.10
N ILE A 461 -1.93 10.62 -37.09
CA ILE A 461 -2.31 9.20 -36.98
C ILE A 461 -1.60 8.55 -35.79
N ARG A 462 -0.28 8.72 -35.66
CA ARG A 462 0.47 8.14 -34.52
C ARG A 462 0.00 8.71 -33.18
N PHE A 463 -0.22 10.02 -33.08
CA PHE A 463 -0.69 10.65 -31.83
C PHE A 463 -2.08 10.16 -31.41
N ARG A 464 -3.03 10.08 -32.35
CA ARG A 464 -4.35 9.50 -32.05
C ARG A 464 -4.25 8.03 -31.66
N GLY A 465 -3.34 7.27 -32.29
CA GLY A 465 -3.06 5.88 -31.94
C GLY A 465 -2.54 5.72 -30.50
N VAL A 466 -1.55 6.53 -30.11
CA VAL A 466 -0.99 6.55 -28.75
C VAL A 466 -2.04 6.97 -27.71
N ALA A 467 -2.87 7.96 -28.05
CA ALA A 467 -4.00 8.40 -27.22
C ALA A 467 -5.19 7.41 -27.21
N ARG A 468 -5.06 6.25 -27.87
CA ARG A 468 -6.09 5.20 -27.99
C ARG A 468 -7.39 5.64 -28.68
N ASN A 469 -7.34 6.72 -29.47
CA ASN A 469 -8.45 7.13 -30.32
C ASN A 469 -8.44 6.36 -31.65
N TYR A 470 -8.70 5.04 -31.58
CA TYR A 470 -8.63 4.16 -32.75
C TYR A 470 -9.64 4.54 -33.83
N ALA A 471 -10.85 4.98 -33.45
CA ALA A 471 -11.83 5.49 -34.40
C ALA A 471 -11.30 6.71 -35.16
N GLY A 472 -10.71 7.67 -34.45
CA GLY A 472 -10.10 8.86 -35.05
C GLY A 472 -8.87 8.57 -35.90
N VAL A 473 -8.12 7.48 -35.65
CA VAL A 473 -7.07 7.00 -36.56
C VAL A 473 -7.66 6.56 -37.89
N LEU A 474 -8.71 5.74 -37.85
CA LEU A 474 -9.35 5.21 -39.06
C LEU A 474 -10.07 6.30 -39.86
N GLU A 475 -10.69 7.27 -39.19
CA GLU A 475 -11.29 8.44 -39.84
C GLU A 475 -10.23 9.20 -40.66
N LEU A 476 -9.07 9.50 -40.08
CA LEU A 476 -7.99 10.19 -40.78
C LEU A 476 -7.43 9.37 -41.94
N TRP A 477 -7.24 8.06 -41.72
CA TRP A 477 -6.74 7.17 -42.75
C TRP A 477 -7.69 7.13 -43.97
N LEU A 478 -8.99 7.03 -43.73
CA LEU A 478 -9.98 6.97 -44.81
C LEU A 478 -10.17 8.32 -45.52
N ALA A 479 -9.97 9.43 -44.82
CA ALA A 479 -10.08 10.77 -45.40
C ALA A 479 -8.95 11.10 -46.40
N HIS A 480 -7.81 10.41 -46.32
CA HIS A 480 -6.61 10.72 -47.10
C HIS A 480 -6.02 9.50 -47.85
N PRO A 481 -6.74 8.92 -48.83
CA PRO A 481 -6.26 7.80 -49.64
C PRO A 481 -4.99 8.12 -50.45
N GLU A 482 -4.76 9.39 -50.79
CA GLU A 482 -3.59 9.86 -51.54
C GLU A 482 -2.26 9.57 -50.84
N PHE A 483 -2.26 9.36 -49.52
CA PHE A 483 -1.07 9.10 -48.72
C PHE A 483 -0.81 7.62 -48.44
N HIS A 484 -1.74 6.72 -48.80
CA HIS A 484 -1.63 5.29 -48.45
C HIS A 484 -0.39 4.63 -49.04
N GLY A 485 -0.09 4.90 -50.32
CA GLY A 485 1.07 4.34 -51.01
C GLY A 485 2.42 4.92 -50.57
N GLN A 486 2.43 5.95 -49.74
CA GLN A 486 3.64 6.63 -49.23
C GLN A 486 3.76 6.53 -47.70
N ALA A 487 2.86 5.82 -47.04
CA ALA A 487 2.82 5.74 -45.59
C ALA A 487 4.09 5.07 -45.02
N GLU A 488 4.56 5.57 -43.89
CA GLU A 488 5.68 4.98 -43.16
C GLU A 488 5.21 3.77 -42.33
N ALA A 489 6.13 2.88 -41.96
CA ALA A 489 5.80 1.62 -41.28
C ALA A 489 5.09 1.84 -39.93
N GLY A 490 5.48 2.86 -39.17
CA GLY A 490 4.81 3.22 -37.91
C GLY A 490 3.37 3.70 -38.08
N VAL A 491 3.04 4.32 -39.23
CA VAL A 491 1.66 4.70 -39.58
C VAL A 491 0.85 3.45 -39.94
N MET A 492 1.43 2.57 -40.76
CA MET A 492 0.80 1.30 -41.13
C MET A 492 0.48 0.45 -39.90
N TYR A 493 1.40 0.37 -38.94
CA TYR A 493 1.14 -0.26 -37.64
C TYR A 493 -0.03 0.39 -36.91
N ALA A 494 -0.04 1.71 -36.73
CA ALA A 494 -1.09 2.40 -36.00
C ALA A 494 -2.48 2.15 -36.61
N VAL A 495 -2.57 2.15 -37.95
CA VAL A 495 -3.82 1.86 -38.68
C VAL A 495 -4.19 0.39 -38.55
N ALA A 496 -3.26 -0.56 -38.74
CA ALA A 496 -3.53 -1.98 -38.61
C ALA A 496 -3.99 -2.35 -37.18
N PHE A 497 -3.36 -1.78 -36.16
CA PHE A 497 -3.76 -1.94 -34.77
C PHE A 497 -5.14 -1.33 -34.50
N ALA A 498 -5.42 -0.12 -35.01
CA ALA A 498 -6.74 0.50 -34.90
C ALA A 498 -7.84 -0.34 -35.58
N CYS A 499 -7.56 -0.94 -36.75
CA CYS A 499 -8.45 -1.91 -37.40
C CYS A 499 -8.71 -3.13 -36.50
N ALA A 500 -7.67 -3.71 -35.89
CA ALA A 500 -7.82 -4.85 -34.99
C ALA A 500 -8.67 -4.51 -33.75
N GLN A 501 -8.44 -3.35 -33.13
CA GLN A 501 -9.18 -2.89 -31.94
C GLN A 501 -10.64 -2.51 -32.24
N THR A 502 -10.96 -2.17 -33.49
CA THR A 502 -12.32 -1.84 -33.94
C THR A 502 -13.01 -3.00 -34.68
N ASN A 503 -12.47 -4.21 -34.52
CA ASN A 503 -12.98 -5.46 -35.10
C ASN A 503 -13.06 -5.48 -36.65
N ARG A 504 -12.18 -4.74 -37.34
CA ARG A 504 -11.98 -4.80 -38.80
C ARG A 504 -10.84 -5.76 -39.15
N LEU A 505 -11.07 -7.04 -38.87
CA LEU A 505 -10.02 -8.06 -38.81
C LEU A 505 -9.34 -8.34 -40.17
N GLU A 506 -10.09 -8.31 -41.27
CA GLU A 506 -9.57 -8.52 -42.62
C GLU A 506 -8.61 -7.40 -43.03
N GLN A 507 -9.02 -6.14 -42.81
CA GLN A 507 -8.20 -4.97 -43.11
C GLN A 507 -6.93 -4.95 -42.25
N ALA A 508 -7.03 -5.29 -40.96
CA ALA A 508 -5.87 -5.42 -40.10
C ALA A 508 -4.88 -6.49 -40.59
N THR A 509 -5.39 -7.64 -41.03
CA THR A 509 -4.58 -8.75 -41.57
C THR A 509 -3.83 -8.33 -42.84
N GLU A 510 -4.55 -7.71 -43.78
CA GLU A 510 -3.99 -7.28 -45.07
C GLU A 510 -2.88 -6.25 -44.88
N LEU A 511 -3.15 -5.18 -44.12
CA LEU A 511 -2.19 -4.12 -43.84
C LEU A 511 -0.95 -4.65 -43.11
N ALA A 512 -1.13 -5.52 -42.11
CA ALA A 512 -0.01 -6.08 -41.36
C ALA A 512 0.87 -6.98 -42.23
N ASN A 513 0.28 -7.90 -42.99
CA ASN A 513 1.03 -8.80 -43.87
C ASN A 513 1.74 -8.04 -44.99
N GLN A 514 1.07 -7.07 -45.62
CA GLN A 514 1.69 -6.22 -46.64
C GLN A 514 2.91 -5.48 -46.09
N THR A 515 2.78 -4.86 -44.92
CA THR A 515 3.87 -4.07 -44.30
C THR A 515 5.04 -4.96 -43.86
N LEU A 516 4.77 -6.20 -43.40
CA LEU A 516 5.82 -7.15 -43.03
C LEU A 516 6.73 -7.57 -44.21
N THR A 517 6.29 -7.39 -45.46
CA THR A 517 7.12 -7.66 -46.65
C THR A 517 8.12 -6.55 -46.99
N TRP A 518 8.09 -5.41 -46.29
CA TRP A 518 8.96 -4.28 -46.60
C TRP A 518 10.43 -4.58 -46.22
N PRO A 519 11.40 -4.29 -47.10
CA PRO A 519 12.79 -4.72 -46.94
C PRO A 519 13.51 -4.06 -45.74
N ASP A 520 13.19 -2.81 -45.42
CA ASP A 520 13.88 -2.01 -44.40
C ASP A 520 13.06 -1.81 -43.10
N LEU A 521 12.20 -2.78 -42.77
CA LEU A 521 11.37 -2.69 -41.57
C LEU A 521 12.21 -2.83 -40.28
N ASP A 522 12.09 -1.85 -39.38
CA ASP A 522 12.78 -1.88 -38.09
C ASP A 522 12.24 -2.99 -37.18
N ALA A 523 13.07 -3.42 -36.22
CA ALA A 523 12.75 -4.55 -35.37
C ALA A 523 11.52 -4.31 -34.47
N ALA A 524 11.30 -3.07 -34.00
CA ALA A 524 10.18 -2.76 -33.13
C ALA A 524 8.86 -2.85 -33.88
N THR A 525 8.76 -2.19 -35.04
CA THR A 525 7.58 -2.26 -35.90
C THR A 525 7.29 -3.69 -36.37
N ARG A 526 8.33 -4.48 -36.66
CA ARG A 526 8.14 -5.90 -36.99
C ARG A 526 7.52 -6.70 -35.84
N CYS A 527 7.95 -6.46 -34.58
CA CYS A 527 7.34 -7.11 -33.42
C CYS A 527 5.87 -6.69 -33.27
N ASP A 528 5.61 -5.39 -33.37
CA ASP A 528 4.30 -4.78 -33.22
C ASP A 528 3.29 -5.35 -34.24
N LEU A 529 3.67 -5.46 -35.52
CA LEU A 529 2.83 -6.04 -36.57
C LEU A 529 2.55 -7.54 -36.36
N ASN A 530 3.52 -8.31 -35.88
CA ASN A 530 3.28 -9.71 -35.48
C ASN A 530 2.28 -9.77 -34.32
N ASN A 531 2.39 -8.87 -33.34
CA ASN A 531 1.41 -8.78 -32.26
C ASN A 531 0.01 -8.38 -32.77
N VAL A 532 -0.10 -7.50 -33.78
CA VAL A 532 -1.39 -7.20 -34.45
C VAL A 532 -1.99 -8.47 -35.06
N LEU A 533 -1.22 -9.25 -35.81
CA LEU A 533 -1.69 -10.53 -36.37
C LEU A 533 -2.12 -11.50 -35.26
N GLY A 534 -1.39 -11.54 -34.15
CA GLY A 534 -1.77 -12.32 -32.97
C GLY A 534 -3.12 -11.90 -32.38
N ILE A 535 -3.36 -10.59 -32.22
CA ILE A 535 -4.65 -10.05 -31.77
C ILE A 535 -5.78 -10.40 -32.74
N VAL A 536 -5.53 -10.31 -34.05
CA VAL A 536 -6.51 -10.69 -35.07
C VAL A 536 -6.87 -12.17 -34.97
N CYS A 537 -5.88 -13.05 -34.80
CA CYS A 537 -6.13 -14.49 -34.62
C CYS A 537 -6.94 -14.75 -33.34
N TYR A 538 -6.59 -14.09 -32.23
CA TYR A 538 -7.30 -14.20 -30.96
C TYR A 538 -8.78 -13.80 -31.12
N ASN A 539 -9.06 -12.66 -31.77
CA ASN A 539 -10.43 -12.19 -32.01
C ASN A 539 -11.24 -13.08 -32.98
N ARG A 540 -10.57 -13.91 -33.79
CA ARG A 540 -11.21 -14.94 -34.65
C ARG A 540 -11.44 -16.27 -33.92
N GLY A 541 -10.95 -16.43 -32.69
CA GLY A 541 -10.93 -17.70 -31.97
C GLY A 541 -9.80 -18.66 -32.41
N ASP A 542 -8.86 -18.22 -33.26
CA ASP A 542 -7.66 -18.97 -33.60
C ASP A 542 -6.56 -18.71 -32.56
N PHE A 543 -6.72 -19.30 -31.38
CA PHE A 543 -5.83 -19.09 -30.25
C PHE A 543 -4.43 -19.69 -30.48
N ALA A 544 -4.33 -20.79 -31.24
CA ALA A 544 -3.04 -21.39 -31.60
C ALA A 544 -2.24 -20.49 -32.56
N GLY A 545 -2.90 -19.94 -33.58
CA GLY A 545 -2.33 -18.92 -34.46
C GLY A 545 -1.91 -17.67 -33.68
N ALA A 546 -2.76 -17.22 -32.75
CA ALA A 546 -2.45 -16.08 -31.88
C ALA A 546 -1.17 -16.28 -31.06
N ALA A 547 -1.06 -17.42 -30.37
CA ALA A 547 0.13 -17.78 -29.59
C ALA A 547 1.40 -17.86 -30.45
N THR A 548 1.28 -18.33 -31.69
CA THR A 548 2.39 -18.43 -32.65
C THR A 548 2.92 -17.05 -33.03
N TYR A 549 2.07 -16.14 -33.49
CA TYR A 549 2.48 -14.79 -33.88
C TYR A 549 3.02 -13.98 -32.70
N GLN A 550 2.40 -14.10 -31.52
CA GLN A 550 2.89 -13.44 -30.31
C GLN A 550 4.23 -14.03 -29.84
N GLY A 551 4.44 -15.35 -30.01
CA GLY A 551 5.73 -15.99 -29.76
C GLY A 551 6.85 -15.51 -30.69
N GLN A 552 6.52 -15.23 -31.95
CA GLN A 552 7.45 -14.60 -32.90
C GLN A 552 7.79 -13.18 -32.44
N ALA A 553 6.80 -12.38 -32.01
CA ALA A 553 7.02 -11.03 -31.47
C ALA A 553 7.94 -11.04 -30.23
N VAL A 554 7.75 -11.97 -29.29
CA VAL A 554 8.64 -12.15 -28.12
C VAL A 554 10.07 -12.48 -28.55
N THR A 555 10.23 -13.41 -29.49
CA THR A 555 11.55 -13.83 -29.98
C THR A 555 12.31 -12.68 -30.65
N LEU A 556 11.62 -11.91 -31.49
CA LEU A 556 12.17 -10.73 -32.14
C LEU A 556 12.52 -9.63 -31.12
N ALA A 557 11.65 -9.38 -30.15
CA ALA A 557 11.89 -8.38 -29.10
C ALA A 557 13.15 -8.71 -28.29
N ARG A 558 13.35 -9.99 -27.91
CA ARG A 558 14.56 -10.46 -27.22
C ARG A 558 15.81 -10.29 -28.07
N ALA A 559 15.77 -10.73 -29.33
CA ALA A 559 16.90 -10.63 -30.24
C ALA A 559 17.34 -9.17 -30.46
N ALA A 560 16.38 -8.25 -30.56
CA ALA A 560 16.60 -6.82 -30.72
C ALA A 560 16.80 -6.06 -29.40
N ARG A 561 16.78 -6.74 -28.24
CA ARG A 561 16.89 -6.15 -26.89
C ARG A 561 15.84 -5.05 -26.62
N LEU A 562 14.63 -5.25 -27.13
CA LEU A 562 13.48 -4.36 -26.94
C LEU A 562 12.75 -4.67 -25.62
N PHE A 563 13.45 -4.49 -24.51
CA PHE A 563 12.99 -4.86 -23.16
C PHE A 563 11.70 -4.17 -22.69
N HIS A 564 11.22 -3.14 -23.41
CA HIS A 564 9.98 -2.43 -23.10
C HIS A 564 8.74 -3.08 -23.75
N LEU A 565 8.93 -3.82 -24.84
CA LEU A 565 7.85 -4.50 -25.57
C LEU A 565 7.72 -5.98 -25.17
N GLU A 566 8.83 -6.62 -24.80
CA GLU A 566 8.85 -8.02 -24.37
C GLU A 566 7.76 -8.38 -23.35
N PRO A 567 7.59 -7.67 -22.20
CA PRO A 567 6.58 -8.04 -21.22
C PRO A 567 5.14 -7.93 -21.73
N VAL A 568 4.88 -7.03 -22.69
CA VAL A 568 3.56 -6.87 -23.32
C VAL A 568 3.23 -8.10 -24.17
N TYR A 569 4.19 -8.55 -24.99
CA TYR A 569 3.97 -9.70 -25.86
C TYR A 569 3.93 -11.02 -25.10
N LEU A 570 4.69 -11.16 -24.01
CA LEU A 570 4.57 -12.30 -23.09
C LEU A 570 3.18 -12.37 -22.47
N HIS A 571 2.63 -11.24 -22.00
CA HIS A 571 1.27 -11.19 -21.46
C HIS A 571 0.23 -11.61 -22.51
N ASN A 572 0.31 -11.05 -23.72
CA ASN A 572 -0.62 -11.39 -24.80
C ASN A 572 -0.53 -12.86 -25.22
N ARG A 573 0.70 -13.41 -25.33
CA ARG A 573 0.90 -14.83 -25.60
C ARG A 573 0.31 -15.71 -24.52
N ALA A 574 0.49 -15.33 -23.25
CA ALA A 574 -0.06 -16.07 -22.13
C ALA A 574 -1.59 -16.16 -22.13
N MET A 575 -2.28 -15.11 -22.59
CA MET A 575 -3.73 -15.15 -22.78
C MET A 575 -4.10 -16.24 -23.81
N SER A 576 -3.46 -16.21 -24.98
CA SER A 576 -3.69 -17.22 -26.04
C SER A 576 -3.33 -18.64 -25.60
N LEU A 577 -2.25 -18.81 -24.82
CA LEU A 577 -1.83 -20.10 -24.27
C LEU A 577 -2.86 -20.66 -23.28
N GLY A 578 -3.56 -19.80 -22.53
CA GLY A 578 -4.65 -20.21 -21.63
C GLY A 578 -5.80 -20.85 -22.37
N GLU A 579 -6.24 -20.24 -23.48
CA GLU A 579 -7.36 -20.72 -24.29
C GLU A 579 -7.10 -22.08 -24.95
N ILE A 580 -5.82 -22.42 -25.21
CA ILE A 580 -5.42 -23.72 -25.80
C ILE A 580 -4.99 -24.75 -24.75
N GLY A 581 -5.06 -24.44 -23.45
CA GLY A 581 -4.71 -25.38 -22.38
C GLY A 581 -3.21 -25.52 -22.07
N GLU A 582 -2.35 -24.65 -22.60
CA GLU A 582 -0.89 -24.67 -22.38
C GLU A 582 -0.51 -23.93 -21.07
N PHE A 583 -1.02 -24.44 -19.94
CA PHE A 583 -1.01 -23.75 -18.65
C PHE A 583 0.39 -23.49 -18.06
N GLU A 584 1.33 -24.41 -18.20
CA GLU A 584 2.69 -24.22 -17.67
C GLU A 584 3.42 -23.11 -18.44
N ALA A 585 3.24 -23.05 -19.77
CA ALA A 585 3.78 -21.96 -20.59
C ALA A 585 3.10 -20.62 -20.27
N ARG A 586 1.78 -20.61 -20.05
CA ARG A 586 1.03 -19.43 -19.58
C ARG A 586 1.57 -18.90 -18.26
N LEU A 587 1.79 -19.76 -17.26
CA LEU A 587 2.36 -19.38 -15.96
C LEU A 587 3.77 -18.80 -16.12
N ALA A 588 4.63 -19.43 -16.93
CA ALA A 588 5.98 -18.95 -17.19
C ALA A 588 6.00 -17.55 -17.84
N ASP A 589 5.14 -17.32 -18.83
CA ASP A 589 5.05 -16.05 -19.54
C ASP A 589 4.50 -14.92 -18.65
N LEU A 590 3.45 -15.20 -17.87
CA LEU A 590 2.89 -14.22 -16.92
C LEU A 590 3.88 -13.89 -15.81
N GLY A 591 4.59 -14.90 -15.27
CA GLY A 591 5.64 -14.69 -14.28
C GLY A 591 6.79 -13.85 -14.83
N ALA A 592 7.22 -14.09 -16.07
CA ALA A 592 8.26 -13.29 -16.71
C ALA A 592 7.78 -11.86 -17.04
N SER A 593 6.55 -11.70 -17.53
CA SER A 593 5.93 -10.39 -17.78
C SER A 593 5.84 -9.54 -16.49
N LEU A 594 5.34 -10.15 -15.39
CA LEU A 594 5.28 -9.52 -14.07
C LEU A 594 6.66 -9.04 -13.62
N ARG A 595 7.66 -9.93 -13.64
CA ARG A 595 9.03 -9.61 -13.22
C ARG A 595 9.62 -8.46 -14.03
N LEU A 596 9.49 -8.49 -15.35
CA LEU A 596 10.03 -7.46 -16.25
C LEU A 596 9.34 -6.09 -16.03
N HIS A 597 8.03 -6.06 -15.78
CA HIS A 597 7.34 -4.82 -15.42
C HIS A 597 7.81 -4.27 -14.07
N LEU A 598 8.02 -5.14 -13.08
CA LEU A 598 8.56 -4.76 -11.77
C LEU A 598 9.96 -4.17 -11.88
N GLU A 599 10.89 -4.86 -12.55
CA GLU A 599 12.27 -4.41 -12.78
C GLU A 599 12.35 -3.02 -13.44
N ARG A 600 11.31 -2.62 -14.18
CA ARG A 600 11.19 -1.33 -14.86
C ARG A 600 10.37 -0.29 -14.07
N GLY A 601 9.90 -0.62 -12.87
CA GLY A 601 9.05 0.27 -12.06
C GLY A 601 7.65 0.53 -12.64
N GLN A 602 7.18 -0.32 -13.56
CA GLN A 602 5.87 -0.20 -14.22
C GLN A 602 4.78 -0.88 -13.37
N PHE A 603 4.54 -0.37 -12.17
CA PHE A 603 3.77 -1.06 -11.13
C PHE A 603 2.31 -1.34 -11.49
N LEU A 604 1.63 -0.46 -12.23
CA LEU A 604 0.24 -0.70 -12.64
C LEU A 604 0.15 -1.90 -13.60
N GLN A 605 1.09 -2.00 -14.54
CA GLN A 605 1.19 -3.07 -15.54
C GLN A 605 1.64 -4.37 -14.89
N ALA A 606 2.57 -4.30 -13.93
CA ALA A 606 2.91 -5.43 -13.07
C ALA A 606 1.68 -5.95 -12.34
N ASN A 607 0.87 -5.09 -11.71
CA ASN A 607 -0.34 -5.52 -11.00
C ASN A 607 -1.38 -6.13 -11.92
N ARG A 608 -1.52 -5.63 -13.16
CA ARG A 608 -2.37 -6.28 -14.18
C ARG A 608 -1.88 -7.69 -14.49
N ALA A 609 -0.58 -7.87 -14.78
CA ALA A 609 0.01 -9.18 -15.02
C ALA A 609 -0.14 -10.11 -13.80
N GLN A 610 -0.05 -9.56 -12.59
CA GLN A 610 -0.18 -10.28 -11.33
C GLN A 610 -1.60 -10.83 -11.12
N VAL A 611 -2.65 -10.06 -11.41
CA VAL A 611 -4.04 -10.54 -11.31
C VAL A 611 -4.29 -11.67 -12.32
N THR A 612 -3.79 -11.53 -13.55
CA THR A 612 -3.89 -12.60 -14.56
C THR A 612 -3.06 -13.83 -14.21
N LEU A 613 -1.88 -13.66 -13.59
CA LEU A 613 -1.07 -14.76 -13.07
C LEU A 613 -1.79 -15.50 -11.95
N ALA A 614 -2.47 -14.78 -11.06
CA ALA A 614 -3.26 -15.38 -10.00
C ALA A 614 -4.43 -16.21 -10.55
N ASP A 615 -5.07 -15.74 -11.62
CA ASP A 615 -6.11 -16.49 -12.33
C ASP A 615 -5.55 -17.79 -12.95
N ALA A 616 -4.37 -17.73 -13.55
CA ALA A 616 -3.69 -18.94 -14.05
C ALA A 616 -3.32 -19.93 -12.93
N HIS A 617 -2.96 -19.44 -11.73
CA HIS A 617 -2.78 -20.29 -10.56
C HIS A 617 -4.10 -20.88 -10.07
N LEU A 618 -5.19 -20.11 -10.13
CA LEU A 618 -6.52 -20.57 -9.78
C LEU A 618 -6.96 -21.72 -10.68
N ASP A 619 -6.78 -21.62 -12.01
CA ASP A 619 -7.09 -22.69 -12.97
C ASP A 619 -6.36 -24.01 -12.63
N ARG A 620 -5.19 -23.89 -12.00
CA ARG A 620 -4.34 -25.01 -11.58
C ARG A 620 -4.58 -25.51 -10.16
N ALA A 621 -5.60 -24.98 -9.47
CA ALA A 621 -5.90 -25.26 -8.07
C ALA A 621 -4.75 -24.90 -7.10
N HIS A 622 -3.85 -23.98 -7.50
CA HIS A 622 -2.81 -23.40 -6.66
C HIS A 622 -3.39 -22.23 -5.85
N TYR A 623 -4.38 -22.53 -4.99
CA TYR A 623 -5.23 -21.52 -4.35
C TYR A 623 -4.44 -20.58 -3.44
N GLU A 624 -3.45 -21.09 -2.69
CA GLU A 624 -2.65 -20.26 -1.79
C GLU A 624 -1.82 -19.22 -2.57
N GLN A 625 -1.21 -19.62 -3.69
CA GLN A 625 -0.45 -18.71 -4.55
C GLN A 625 -1.38 -17.69 -5.22
N ALA A 626 -2.55 -18.12 -5.69
CA ALA A 626 -3.54 -17.22 -6.27
C ALA A 626 -4.07 -16.20 -5.24
N GLU A 627 -4.36 -16.64 -4.00
CA GLU A 627 -4.77 -15.77 -2.90
C GLU A 627 -3.70 -14.73 -2.58
N GLU A 628 -2.44 -15.15 -2.44
CA GLU A 628 -1.33 -14.25 -2.12
C GLU A 628 -1.16 -13.16 -3.18
N LEU A 629 -1.16 -13.54 -4.46
CA LEU A 629 -1.03 -12.62 -5.59
C LEU A 629 -2.23 -11.65 -5.66
N LEU A 630 -3.46 -12.13 -5.49
CA LEU A 630 -4.65 -11.27 -5.52
C LEU A 630 -4.70 -10.30 -4.33
N LEU A 631 -4.39 -10.75 -3.12
CA LEU A 631 -4.41 -9.87 -1.94
C LEU A 631 -3.31 -8.81 -2.01
N GLU A 632 -2.12 -9.16 -2.54
CA GLU A 632 -1.06 -8.18 -2.79
C GLU A 632 -1.48 -7.15 -3.85
N ALA A 633 -2.08 -7.59 -4.96
CA ALA A 633 -2.56 -6.70 -6.01
C ALA A 633 -3.70 -5.79 -5.52
N ARG A 634 -4.65 -6.36 -4.77
CA ARG A 634 -5.77 -5.63 -4.16
C ARG A 634 -5.29 -4.49 -3.28
N GLU A 635 -4.26 -4.72 -2.45
CA GLU A 635 -3.76 -3.65 -1.59
C GLU A 635 -3.19 -2.50 -2.41
N PHE A 636 -2.36 -2.79 -3.40
CA PHE A 636 -1.81 -1.76 -4.27
C PHE A 636 -2.92 -0.97 -4.99
N LEU A 637 -3.83 -1.69 -5.65
CA LEU A 637 -4.89 -1.09 -6.46
C LEU A 637 -5.88 -0.29 -5.60
N SER A 638 -6.20 -0.74 -4.38
CA SER A 638 -7.11 -0.02 -3.47
C SER A 638 -6.61 1.37 -3.06
N ARG A 639 -5.29 1.60 -3.05
CA ARG A 639 -4.70 2.91 -2.74
C ARG A 639 -4.90 3.92 -3.88
N GLN A 640 -5.00 3.44 -5.12
CA GLN A 640 -5.27 4.26 -6.30
C GLN A 640 -6.75 4.61 -6.46
N GLY A 641 -7.62 3.98 -5.67
CA GLY A 641 -9.08 4.13 -5.75
C GLY A 641 -9.73 3.13 -6.71
N PRO A 642 -11.05 3.26 -6.94
CA PRO A 642 -11.78 2.40 -7.86
C PRO A 642 -11.17 2.44 -9.27
N SER A 643 -10.83 1.27 -9.80
CA SER A 643 -10.30 1.12 -11.16
C SER A 643 -10.80 -0.18 -11.78
N ASP A 644 -10.67 -0.29 -13.10
CA ASP A 644 -10.98 -1.51 -13.85
C ASP A 644 -10.22 -2.74 -13.27
N GLN A 645 -8.93 -2.57 -13.00
CA GLN A 645 -8.08 -3.64 -12.45
C GLN A 645 -8.47 -4.03 -11.03
N LEU A 646 -8.91 -3.06 -10.21
CA LEU A 646 -9.38 -3.36 -8.85
C LEU A 646 -10.69 -4.16 -8.87
N ILE A 647 -11.63 -3.79 -9.75
CA ILE A 647 -12.87 -4.54 -9.94
C ILE A 647 -12.57 -6.00 -10.31
N GLU A 648 -11.64 -6.19 -11.24
CA GLU A 648 -11.22 -7.52 -11.67
C GLU A 648 -10.56 -8.33 -10.56
N CYS A 649 -9.66 -7.72 -9.80
CA CYS A 649 -9.06 -8.36 -8.63
C CYS A 649 -10.12 -8.82 -7.61
N GLU A 650 -11.11 -7.98 -7.33
CA GLU A 650 -12.17 -8.28 -6.36
C GLU A 650 -13.08 -9.44 -6.83
N TYR A 651 -13.57 -9.45 -8.08
CA TYR A 651 -14.39 -10.60 -8.49
C TYR A 651 -13.56 -11.89 -8.64
N ARG A 652 -12.26 -11.81 -8.98
CA ARG A 652 -11.38 -13.00 -9.01
C ARG A 652 -11.18 -13.59 -7.61
N LEU A 653 -11.05 -12.75 -6.57
CA LEU A 653 -11.09 -13.21 -5.18
C LEU A 653 -12.43 -13.88 -4.85
N SER A 654 -13.54 -13.36 -5.37
CA SER A 654 -14.86 -13.98 -5.20
C SER A 654 -14.92 -15.41 -5.75
N VAL A 655 -14.38 -15.62 -6.96
CA VAL A 655 -14.31 -16.94 -7.61
C VAL A 655 -13.35 -17.87 -6.86
N LEU A 656 -12.17 -17.38 -6.50
CA LEU A 656 -11.16 -18.15 -5.77
C LEU A 656 -11.73 -18.76 -4.49
N TYR A 657 -12.40 -17.96 -3.67
CA TYR A 657 -12.95 -18.46 -2.40
C TYR A 657 -14.16 -19.36 -2.58
N ARG A 658 -14.91 -19.22 -3.69
CA ARG A 658 -15.98 -20.16 -4.07
C ARG A 658 -15.40 -21.53 -4.44
N HIS A 659 -14.39 -21.59 -5.29
CA HIS A 659 -13.81 -22.85 -5.78
C HIS A 659 -12.93 -23.56 -4.74
N TRP A 660 -12.12 -22.80 -4.00
CA TRP A 660 -11.26 -23.38 -2.98
C TRP A 660 -12.06 -23.98 -1.83
N GLY A 661 -13.16 -23.32 -1.45
CA GLY A 661 -14.03 -23.76 -0.36
C GLY A 661 -13.34 -23.95 1.00
N PRO A 662 -12.43 -23.05 1.45
CA PRO A 662 -11.99 -23.11 2.84
C PRO A 662 -13.21 -22.91 3.75
N PRO A 663 -13.15 -23.25 5.06
CA PRO A 663 -14.25 -23.01 6.00
C PRO A 663 -14.84 -21.58 5.92
N HIS A 664 -13.99 -20.65 5.48
CA HIS A 664 -14.18 -19.27 5.07
C HIS A 664 -15.01 -18.84 3.86
N GLY A 665 -15.00 -19.72 2.87
CA GLY A 665 -14.91 -19.31 1.46
C GLY A 665 -16.14 -18.52 1.02
N GLY A 666 -17.32 -18.94 1.47
CA GLY A 666 -18.57 -18.29 1.11
C GLY A 666 -18.68 -16.83 1.54
N LEU A 667 -18.20 -16.49 2.74
CA LEU A 667 -18.25 -15.12 3.26
C LEU A 667 -17.26 -14.20 2.54
N LEU A 668 -16.05 -14.69 2.27
CA LEU A 668 -15.09 -13.94 1.50
C LEU A 668 -15.56 -13.78 0.06
N SER A 669 -16.17 -14.81 -0.53
CA SER A 669 -16.80 -14.74 -1.84
C SER A 669 -17.84 -13.61 -1.90
N LEU A 670 -18.80 -13.58 -0.97
CA LEU A 670 -19.78 -12.50 -0.85
C LEU A 670 -19.15 -11.11 -0.69
N LYS A 671 -18.18 -10.97 0.21
CA LYS A 671 -17.51 -9.70 0.49
C LYS A 671 -16.88 -9.14 -0.79
N HIS A 672 -16.11 -9.97 -1.48
CA HIS A 672 -15.36 -9.58 -2.66
C HIS A 672 -16.29 -9.34 -3.87
N GLY A 673 -17.30 -10.19 -4.08
CA GLY A 673 -18.32 -9.98 -5.11
C GLY A 673 -19.10 -8.67 -4.94
N ARG A 674 -19.58 -8.36 -3.72
CA ARG A 674 -20.24 -7.08 -3.41
C ARG A 674 -19.33 -5.88 -3.61
N THR A 675 -18.06 -6.01 -3.22
CA THR A 675 -17.07 -4.94 -3.37
C THR A 675 -16.80 -4.64 -4.86
N ALA A 676 -16.63 -5.67 -5.69
CA ALA A 676 -16.48 -5.54 -7.13
C ALA A 676 -17.68 -4.83 -7.78
N LEU A 677 -18.91 -5.17 -7.36
CA LEU A 677 -20.13 -4.52 -7.85
C LEU A 677 -20.20 -3.05 -7.46
N ASN A 678 -19.86 -2.72 -6.20
CA ASN A 678 -19.87 -1.34 -5.72
C ASN A 678 -18.90 -0.46 -6.53
N TYR A 679 -17.67 -0.93 -6.77
CA TYR A 679 -16.71 -0.19 -7.60
C TYR A 679 -17.16 -0.07 -9.07
N ALA A 680 -17.72 -1.14 -9.65
CA ALA A 680 -18.21 -1.09 -11.02
C ALA A 680 -19.35 -0.09 -11.22
N ARG A 681 -20.26 0.01 -10.24
CA ARG A 681 -21.33 1.03 -10.24
C ARG A 681 -20.78 2.46 -10.12
N GLN A 682 -19.74 2.67 -9.30
CA GLN A 682 -19.11 3.98 -9.15
C GLN A 682 -18.45 4.47 -10.44
N LEU A 683 -17.82 3.58 -11.22
CA LEU A 683 -17.12 3.94 -12.46
C LEU A 683 -18.02 3.98 -13.70
N GLY A 684 -19.22 3.39 -13.65
CA GLY A 684 -20.16 3.38 -14.79
C GLY A 684 -19.65 2.61 -16.01
N LEU A 685 -18.69 1.70 -15.86
CA LEU A 685 -18.13 0.91 -16.96
C LEU A 685 -19.06 -0.28 -17.26
N THR A 686 -19.95 -0.15 -18.24
CA THR A 686 -21.00 -1.14 -18.54
C THR A 686 -20.47 -2.57 -18.69
N GLY A 687 -19.36 -2.76 -19.40
CA GLY A 687 -18.75 -4.10 -19.57
C GLY A 687 -18.34 -4.74 -18.24
N LYS A 688 -17.68 -3.98 -17.35
CA LYS A 688 -17.24 -4.47 -16.04
C LYS A 688 -18.39 -4.59 -15.04
N LEU A 689 -19.42 -3.76 -15.18
CA LEU A 689 -20.64 -3.86 -14.40
C LEU A 689 -21.36 -5.19 -14.61
N VAL A 690 -21.50 -5.67 -15.86
CA VAL A 690 -22.15 -6.96 -16.13
C VAL A 690 -21.40 -8.13 -15.47
N TRP A 691 -20.07 -8.16 -15.58
CA TRP A 691 -19.25 -9.18 -14.91
C TRP A 691 -19.40 -9.14 -13.38
N SER A 692 -19.28 -7.96 -12.78
CA SER A 692 -19.43 -7.80 -11.33
C SER A 692 -20.83 -8.17 -10.84
N LEU A 693 -21.89 -7.84 -11.59
CA LEU A 693 -23.26 -8.27 -11.28
C LEU A 693 -23.37 -9.79 -11.31
N GLY A 694 -22.83 -10.46 -12.34
CA GLY A 694 -22.84 -11.91 -12.46
C GLY A 694 -22.12 -12.61 -11.30
N TYR A 695 -20.89 -12.20 -10.97
CA TYR A 695 -20.14 -12.81 -9.87
C TYR A 695 -20.75 -12.53 -8.49
N ALA A 696 -21.27 -11.30 -8.27
CA ALA A 696 -22.00 -10.99 -7.05
C ALA A 696 -23.30 -11.81 -6.94
N ALA A 697 -24.03 -11.98 -8.04
CA ALA A 697 -25.25 -12.78 -8.08
C ALA A 697 -25.00 -14.25 -7.72
N ILE A 698 -23.93 -14.85 -8.27
CA ILE A 698 -23.53 -16.22 -7.91
C ILE A 698 -23.16 -16.30 -6.43
N ALA A 699 -22.36 -15.36 -5.91
CA ALA A 699 -21.98 -15.35 -4.50
C ALA A 699 -23.21 -15.24 -3.58
N GLU A 700 -24.17 -14.37 -3.91
CA GLU A 700 -25.45 -14.24 -3.19
C GLU A 700 -26.30 -15.50 -3.27
N ALA A 701 -26.37 -16.14 -4.44
CA ALA A 701 -27.13 -17.37 -4.62
C ALA A 701 -26.53 -18.53 -3.81
N CYS A 702 -25.20 -18.68 -3.81
CA CYS A 702 -24.54 -19.79 -3.13
C CYS A 702 -24.42 -19.60 -1.61
N PHE A 703 -24.20 -18.37 -1.14
CA PHE A 703 -23.81 -18.11 0.25
C PHE A 703 -24.59 -16.99 0.95
N GLY A 704 -25.37 -16.20 0.20
CA GLY A 704 -26.06 -15.01 0.67
C GLY A 704 -27.57 -15.14 0.61
N ALA A 705 -28.24 -14.13 0.04
CA ALA A 705 -29.69 -14.12 -0.12
C ALA A 705 -30.11 -14.46 -1.55
N ALA A 706 -30.81 -15.59 -1.74
CA ALA A 706 -31.29 -16.05 -3.04
C ALA A 706 -32.09 -14.98 -3.83
N SER A 707 -32.93 -14.19 -3.14
CA SER A 707 -33.70 -13.11 -3.77
C SER A 707 -32.82 -11.99 -4.32
N GLU A 708 -31.72 -11.68 -3.63
CA GLU A 708 -30.77 -10.66 -4.09
C GLU A 708 -29.93 -11.19 -5.25
N GLY A 709 -29.50 -12.46 -5.18
CA GLY A 709 -28.85 -13.14 -6.30
C GLY A 709 -29.70 -13.10 -7.58
N ARG A 710 -31.01 -13.37 -7.47
CA ARG A 710 -31.94 -13.28 -8.60
C ARG A 710 -32.07 -11.87 -9.15
N ARG A 711 -32.21 -10.86 -8.28
CA ARG A 711 -32.29 -9.45 -8.68
C ARG A 711 -31.06 -9.02 -9.47
N LEU A 712 -29.87 -9.36 -8.96
CA LEU A 712 -28.58 -9.04 -9.58
C LEU A 712 -28.37 -9.77 -10.92
N ALA A 713 -28.73 -11.05 -11.01
CA ALA A 713 -28.63 -11.81 -12.26
C ALA A 713 -29.55 -11.26 -13.35
N GLN A 714 -30.76 -10.82 -12.99
CA GLN A 714 -31.71 -10.21 -13.92
C GLN A 714 -31.16 -8.88 -14.48
N GLU A 715 -30.63 -8.02 -13.60
CA GLU A 715 -29.96 -6.77 -13.96
C GLU A 715 -28.76 -7.02 -14.90
N ALA A 716 -27.95 -8.06 -14.64
CA ALA A 716 -26.84 -8.45 -15.50
C ALA A 716 -27.33 -8.85 -16.90
N LEU A 717 -28.41 -9.64 -16.98
CA LEU A 717 -28.94 -10.14 -18.25
C LEU A 717 -29.49 -8.99 -19.12
N GLU A 718 -30.22 -8.06 -18.53
CA GLU A 718 -30.75 -6.87 -19.22
C GLU A 718 -29.64 -5.99 -19.80
N LEU A 719 -28.58 -5.75 -19.03
CA LEU A 719 -27.42 -4.98 -19.48
C LEU A 719 -26.59 -5.73 -20.54
N SER A 720 -26.44 -7.04 -20.40
CA SER A 720 -25.69 -7.86 -21.36
C SER A 720 -26.28 -7.82 -22.77
N ALA A 721 -27.61 -7.68 -22.89
CA ALA A 721 -28.30 -7.57 -24.17
C ALA A 721 -27.86 -6.34 -24.99
N GLN A 722 -27.30 -5.32 -24.34
CA GLN A 722 -26.85 -4.09 -24.97
C GLN A 722 -25.40 -4.16 -25.47
N LEU A 723 -24.60 -5.14 -25.01
CA LEU A 723 -23.16 -5.22 -25.27
C LEU A 723 -22.78 -6.03 -26.52
N ASN A 724 -23.74 -6.74 -27.13
CA ASN A 724 -23.53 -7.62 -28.30
C ASN A 724 -22.26 -8.51 -28.19
N ALA A 725 -21.98 -9.01 -26.99
CA ALA A 725 -20.81 -9.83 -26.67
C ALA A 725 -21.25 -11.14 -26.00
N PRO A 726 -20.79 -12.32 -26.48
CA PRO A 726 -21.28 -13.61 -26.00
C PRO A 726 -20.90 -13.91 -24.53
N GLY A 727 -19.68 -13.55 -24.11
CA GLY A 727 -19.19 -13.81 -22.75
C GLY A 727 -20.03 -13.19 -21.63
N PRO A 728 -20.26 -11.85 -21.62
CA PRO A 728 -21.09 -11.20 -20.60
C PRO A 728 -22.52 -11.75 -20.53
N ARG A 729 -23.11 -12.14 -21.67
CA ARG A 729 -24.44 -12.75 -21.72
C ARG A 729 -24.42 -14.15 -21.09
N GLY A 730 -23.46 -14.99 -21.47
CA GLY A 730 -23.29 -16.33 -20.89
C GLY A 730 -23.09 -16.29 -19.38
N MET A 731 -22.27 -15.35 -18.88
CA MET A 731 -22.07 -15.13 -17.45
C MET A 731 -23.37 -14.73 -16.73
N ALA A 732 -24.17 -13.84 -17.31
CA ALA A 732 -25.44 -13.43 -16.74
C ALA A 732 -26.46 -14.58 -16.69
N GLN A 733 -26.53 -15.41 -17.74
CA GLN A 733 -27.38 -16.60 -17.79
C GLN A 733 -26.93 -17.65 -16.77
N PHE A 734 -25.62 -17.87 -16.63
CA PHE A 734 -25.06 -18.77 -15.63
C PHE A 734 -25.41 -18.32 -14.20
N ALA A 735 -25.27 -17.03 -13.91
CA ALA A 735 -25.68 -16.46 -12.62
C ALA A 735 -27.18 -16.60 -12.35
N LEU A 736 -28.03 -16.45 -13.37
CA LEU A 736 -29.47 -16.64 -13.25
C LEU A 736 -29.81 -18.10 -12.89
N ALA A 737 -29.13 -19.08 -13.47
CA ALA A 737 -29.34 -20.49 -13.15
C ALA A 737 -29.04 -20.80 -11.66
N PHE A 738 -27.93 -20.29 -11.13
CA PHE A 738 -27.64 -20.36 -9.68
C PHE A 738 -28.73 -19.70 -8.83
N ALA A 739 -29.22 -18.53 -9.23
CA ALA A 739 -30.26 -17.81 -8.50
C ALA A 739 -31.61 -18.56 -8.50
N LEU A 740 -31.94 -19.26 -9.59
CA LEU A 740 -33.13 -20.12 -9.68
C LEU A 740 -33.02 -21.33 -8.76
N GLU A 741 -31.85 -21.97 -8.70
CA GLU A 741 -31.58 -23.08 -7.78
C GLU A 741 -31.75 -22.62 -6.33
N ALA A 742 -31.09 -21.52 -5.96
CA ALA A 742 -31.15 -20.94 -4.61
C ALA A 742 -32.58 -20.49 -4.23
N SER A 743 -33.42 -20.14 -5.21
CA SER A 743 -34.83 -19.79 -5.01
C SER A 743 -35.75 -21.02 -4.89
N GLY A 744 -35.22 -22.24 -4.86
CA GLY A 744 -36.00 -23.48 -4.74
C GLY A 744 -36.69 -23.92 -6.02
N GLN A 745 -36.19 -23.51 -7.19
CA GLN A 745 -36.72 -23.89 -8.52
C GLN A 745 -35.72 -24.76 -9.30
N PRO A 746 -35.41 -25.99 -8.84
CA PRO A 746 -34.32 -26.81 -9.40
C PRO A 746 -34.56 -27.25 -10.85
N HIS A 747 -35.81 -27.44 -11.28
CA HIS A 747 -36.12 -27.79 -12.67
C HIS A 747 -35.83 -26.64 -13.65
N GLU A 748 -36.22 -25.41 -13.28
CA GLU A 748 -35.93 -24.22 -14.09
C GLU A 748 -34.43 -23.91 -14.10
N ALA A 749 -33.75 -24.10 -12.95
CA ALA A 749 -32.30 -23.96 -12.85
C ALA A 749 -31.57 -24.96 -13.76
N LEU A 750 -31.97 -26.23 -13.75
CA LEU A 750 -31.38 -27.26 -14.62
C LEU A 750 -31.57 -26.90 -16.10
N GLN A 751 -32.78 -26.50 -16.50
CA GLN A 751 -33.04 -26.05 -17.88
C GLN A 751 -32.20 -24.84 -18.26
N ALA A 752 -32.01 -23.89 -17.34
CA ALA A 752 -31.19 -22.70 -17.55
C ALA A 752 -29.70 -23.06 -17.73
N PHE A 753 -29.15 -23.96 -16.91
CA PHE A 753 -27.78 -24.46 -17.09
C PHE A 753 -27.61 -25.17 -18.43
N GLU A 754 -28.51 -26.11 -18.80
CA GLU A 754 -28.42 -26.86 -20.06
C GLU A 754 -28.57 -25.95 -21.29
N THR A 755 -29.44 -24.94 -21.24
CA THR A 755 -29.60 -23.95 -22.31
C THR A 755 -28.34 -23.11 -22.47
N THR A 756 -27.78 -22.64 -21.34
CA THR A 756 -26.55 -21.84 -21.34
C THR A 756 -25.36 -22.65 -21.86
N GLU A 757 -25.23 -23.92 -21.46
CA GLU A 757 -24.22 -24.85 -21.98
C GLU A 757 -24.32 -24.96 -23.52
N ALA A 758 -25.52 -25.22 -24.05
CA ALA A 758 -25.73 -25.38 -25.48
C ALA A 758 -25.44 -24.09 -26.27
N GLU A 759 -25.82 -22.92 -25.75
CA GLU A 759 -25.51 -21.62 -26.36
C GLU A 759 -24.00 -21.37 -26.41
N LEU A 760 -23.27 -21.65 -25.32
CA LEU A 760 -21.81 -21.48 -25.27
C LEU A 760 -21.08 -22.43 -26.23
N ILE A 761 -21.52 -23.68 -26.35
CA ILE A 761 -20.99 -24.64 -27.33
C ILE A 761 -21.21 -24.13 -28.76
N ALA A 762 -22.41 -23.63 -29.08
CA ALA A 762 -22.72 -23.07 -30.40
C ALA A 762 -21.85 -21.86 -30.75
N LEU A 763 -21.38 -21.13 -29.73
CA LEU A 763 -20.48 -19.98 -29.85
C LEU A 763 -18.99 -20.36 -29.81
N GLY A 764 -18.66 -21.64 -29.62
CA GLY A 764 -17.28 -22.14 -29.52
C GLY A 764 -16.58 -21.89 -28.18
N VAL A 765 -17.31 -21.40 -27.15
CA VAL A 765 -16.78 -21.10 -25.82
C VAL A 765 -16.82 -22.36 -24.96
N THR A 766 -15.87 -23.27 -25.21
CA THR A 766 -15.94 -24.66 -24.74
C THR A 766 -15.65 -24.78 -23.24
N ASP A 767 -14.67 -24.04 -22.72
CA ASP A 767 -14.30 -24.06 -21.30
C ASP A 767 -15.45 -23.65 -20.37
N ALA A 768 -16.08 -22.50 -20.64
CA ALA A 768 -17.22 -22.02 -19.89
C ALA A 768 -18.42 -22.96 -20.02
N ALA A 769 -18.64 -23.55 -21.20
CA ALA A 769 -19.69 -24.55 -21.39
C ALA A 769 -19.48 -25.79 -20.49
N GLN A 770 -18.23 -26.23 -20.33
CA GLN A 770 -17.90 -27.36 -19.45
C GLN A 770 -18.12 -27.04 -17.98
N GLU A 771 -17.79 -25.82 -17.52
CA GLU A 771 -18.11 -25.37 -16.15
C GLU A 771 -19.62 -25.30 -15.91
N VAL A 772 -20.37 -24.66 -16.81
CA VAL A 772 -21.84 -24.55 -16.73
C VAL A 772 -22.49 -25.92 -16.72
N GLY A 773 -22.03 -26.82 -17.59
CA GLY A 773 -22.53 -28.17 -17.68
C GLY A 773 -22.20 -29.05 -16.47
N LEU A 774 -21.07 -28.81 -15.79
CA LEU A 774 -20.74 -29.48 -14.53
C LEU A 774 -21.76 -29.15 -13.43
N GLU A 775 -22.23 -27.89 -13.37
CA GLU A 775 -23.28 -27.50 -12.43
C GLU A 775 -24.64 -28.16 -12.75
N ALA A 776 -24.98 -28.31 -14.04
CA ALA A 776 -26.15 -29.09 -14.46
C ALA A 776 -26.04 -30.56 -14.02
N ASP A 777 -24.87 -31.16 -14.17
CA ASP A 777 -24.64 -32.55 -13.79
C ASP A 777 -24.67 -32.74 -12.27
N ARG A 778 -24.12 -31.79 -11.50
CA ARG A 778 -24.25 -31.76 -10.03
C ARG A 778 -25.72 -31.72 -9.62
N LEU A 779 -26.49 -30.79 -10.15
CA LEU A 779 -27.89 -30.58 -9.79
C LEU A 779 -28.77 -31.79 -10.16
N ALA A 780 -28.48 -32.45 -11.29
CA ALA A 780 -29.21 -33.62 -11.75
C ALA A 780 -28.62 -34.97 -11.28
N HIS A 781 -27.57 -34.96 -10.47
CA HIS A 781 -26.84 -36.14 -9.99
C HIS A 781 -26.41 -37.11 -11.11
N ARG A 782 -25.70 -36.61 -12.13
CA ARG A 782 -25.29 -37.38 -13.33
C ARG A 782 -23.79 -37.75 -13.32
N PRO A 783 -23.35 -38.79 -12.58
CA PRO A 783 -21.93 -39.12 -12.43
C PRO A 783 -21.23 -39.54 -13.72
N ALA A 784 -21.95 -40.13 -14.69
CA ALA A 784 -21.37 -40.52 -15.98
C ALA A 784 -20.92 -39.31 -16.81
N ARG A 785 -21.77 -38.29 -16.92
CA ARG A 785 -21.41 -37.02 -17.59
C ARG A 785 -20.33 -36.27 -16.82
N ALA A 786 -20.40 -36.28 -15.48
CA ALA A 786 -19.35 -35.70 -14.65
C ALA A 786 -17.99 -36.38 -14.86
N ALA A 787 -17.94 -37.70 -15.09
CA ALA A 787 -16.71 -38.42 -15.43
C ALA A 787 -16.14 -38.03 -16.80
N GLU A 788 -17.01 -37.83 -17.80
CA GLU A 788 -16.60 -37.32 -19.12
C GLU A 788 -15.99 -35.91 -19.01
N ARG A 789 -16.61 -35.04 -18.20
CA ARG A 789 -16.07 -33.70 -17.93
C ARG A 789 -14.79 -33.73 -17.13
N LEU A 790 -14.68 -34.59 -16.12
CA LEU A 790 -13.44 -34.78 -15.36
C LEU A 790 -12.28 -35.13 -16.29
N ALA A 791 -12.48 -36.12 -17.18
CA ALA A 791 -11.47 -36.49 -18.17
C ALA A 791 -11.13 -35.33 -19.11
N TRP A 792 -12.13 -34.53 -19.51
CA TRP A 792 -11.90 -33.33 -20.30
C TRP A 792 -11.06 -32.30 -19.54
N PHE A 793 -11.41 -31.94 -18.30
CA PHE A 793 -10.67 -30.98 -17.48
C PHE A 793 -9.22 -31.44 -17.22
N GLU A 794 -9.01 -32.73 -16.95
CA GLU A 794 -7.68 -33.32 -16.79
C GLU A 794 -6.86 -33.22 -18.08
N SER A 795 -7.47 -33.56 -19.23
CA SER A 795 -6.81 -33.46 -20.54
C SER A 795 -6.49 -32.02 -20.93
N ALA A 796 -7.36 -31.08 -20.55
CA ALA A 796 -7.16 -29.66 -20.77
C ALA A 796 -6.15 -29.05 -19.78
N GLY A 797 -5.83 -29.71 -18.67
CA GLY A 797 -4.96 -29.17 -17.61
C GLY A 797 -5.68 -28.24 -16.62
N MET A 798 -7.00 -28.18 -16.62
CA MET A 798 -7.83 -27.38 -15.71
C MET A 798 -8.06 -28.12 -14.37
N THR A 799 -6.99 -28.30 -13.59
CA THR A 799 -7.02 -29.10 -12.36
C THR A 799 -7.94 -28.52 -11.28
N ASN A 800 -8.27 -27.22 -11.34
CA ASN A 800 -9.29 -26.63 -10.48
C ASN A 800 -10.68 -27.21 -10.72
N LEU A 801 -11.14 -27.22 -11.98
CA LEU A 801 -12.46 -27.77 -12.29
C LEU A 801 -12.50 -29.29 -12.16
N ALA A 802 -11.36 -29.98 -12.38
CA ALA A 802 -11.22 -31.39 -12.01
C ALA A 802 -11.41 -31.62 -10.50
N ARG A 803 -10.78 -30.79 -9.66
CA ARG A 803 -10.92 -30.84 -8.20
C ARG A 803 -12.36 -30.54 -7.75
N VAL A 804 -12.99 -29.52 -8.33
CA VAL A 804 -14.41 -29.20 -8.08
C VAL A 804 -15.31 -30.37 -8.48
N THR A 805 -15.05 -31.02 -9.62
CA THR A 805 -15.78 -32.21 -10.06
C THR A 805 -15.67 -33.35 -9.05
N CYS A 806 -14.46 -33.63 -8.53
CA CYS A 806 -14.25 -34.63 -7.49
C CYS A 806 -14.87 -34.26 -6.14
N GLN A 807 -15.03 -32.95 -5.85
CA GLN A 807 -15.77 -32.49 -4.66
C GLN A 807 -17.28 -32.75 -4.80
N TYR A 808 -17.85 -32.51 -5.99
CA TYR A 808 -19.26 -32.80 -6.28
C TYR A 808 -19.56 -34.29 -6.37
N PHE A 809 -18.61 -35.09 -6.89
CA PHE A 809 -18.75 -36.53 -7.10
C PHE A 809 -17.55 -37.29 -6.50
N PRO A 810 -17.53 -37.52 -5.17
CA PRO A 810 -16.40 -38.15 -4.49
C PRO A 810 -16.05 -39.56 -4.99
N ASP A 811 -17.03 -40.27 -5.54
CA ASP A 811 -16.86 -41.64 -6.06
C ASP A 811 -15.98 -41.71 -7.32
N LEU A 812 -15.83 -40.59 -8.04
CA LEU A 812 -14.93 -40.48 -9.20
C LEU A 812 -13.45 -40.40 -8.79
N ASN A 813 -13.17 -40.16 -7.52
CA ASN A 813 -11.81 -40.04 -6.97
C ASN A 813 -11.15 -41.41 -6.67
N LEU A 814 -11.85 -42.52 -6.99
CA LEU A 814 -11.39 -43.90 -6.78
C LEU A 814 -10.82 -44.50 -8.08
N THR A 815 -9.50 -44.46 -8.25
CA THR A 815 -8.81 -45.21 -9.32
C THR A 815 -8.36 -46.61 -8.84
N PRO A 816 -8.57 -47.69 -9.62
CA PRO A 816 -7.71 -48.88 -9.57
C PRO A 816 -7.20 -49.33 -10.98
N PRO A 817 -6.19 -50.22 -11.11
CA PRO A 817 -4.88 -50.30 -10.44
C PRO A 817 -3.71 -50.30 -11.45
N GLU A 818 -2.56 -49.68 -11.12
CA GLU A 818 -1.26 -50.12 -11.66
C GLU A 818 -0.28 -50.43 -10.52
N ALA A 819 0.54 -51.45 -10.77
CA ALA A 819 1.16 -52.29 -9.77
C ALA A 819 2.41 -51.67 -9.11
N GLY A 820 2.44 -51.73 -7.78
CA GLY A 820 3.67 -51.78 -6.99
C GLY A 820 3.86 -50.68 -5.96
N GLY A 821 3.53 -50.95 -4.69
CA GLY A 821 4.09 -50.20 -3.55
C GLY A 821 3.11 -49.81 -2.45
N ILE A 822 2.92 -50.73 -1.49
CA ILE A 822 2.42 -50.52 -0.11
C ILE A 822 1.02 -49.88 0.04
N ARG A 823 0.03 -50.78 0.13
CA ARG A 823 -1.33 -50.58 0.68
C ARG A 823 -1.36 -49.67 1.92
N ARG A 824 -2.05 -48.53 1.83
CA ARG A 824 -2.95 -48.07 2.91
C ARG A 824 -4.38 -48.30 2.46
N VAL A 825 -5.02 -49.27 3.09
CA VAL A 825 -6.43 -49.61 2.88
C VAL A 825 -7.28 -48.52 3.52
N SER A 826 -7.98 -47.74 2.70
CA SER A 826 -9.14 -46.97 3.13
C SER A 826 -10.36 -47.89 3.04
N THR A 827 -10.84 -48.37 4.19
CA THR A 827 -12.13 -49.07 4.32
C THR A 827 -13.30 -48.08 4.20
N PRO A 828 -14.50 -48.52 3.78
CA PRO A 828 -15.71 -47.70 3.80
C PRO A 828 -16.03 -47.26 5.25
N PRO A 829 -16.84 -46.20 5.48
CA PRO A 829 -17.30 -45.84 6.82
C PRO A 829 -18.28 -46.91 7.33
N THR A 830 -17.73 -48.04 7.72
CA THR A 830 -18.34 -48.94 8.68
C THR A 830 -18.23 -48.20 10.00
N ALA A 831 -19.35 -47.92 10.65
CA ALA A 831 -19.46 -47.21 11.92
C ALA A 831 -18.19 -47.39 12.78
N ALA A 832 -17.30 -46.40 12.72
CA ALA A 832 -16.09 -46.43 13.51
C ALA A 832 -16.52 -46.37 14.99
N PRO A 833 -15.87 -47.12 15.89
CA PRO A 833 -16.12 -46.99 17.31
C PRO A 833 -15.94 -45.52 17.67
N GLN A 834 -16.86 -44.97 18.47
CA GLN A 834 -16.78 -43.62 19.02
C GLN A 834 -15.41 -43.43 19.71
N MET A 835 -14.42 -42.97 18.96
CA MET A 835 -13.23 -42.36 19.52
C MET A 835 -13.65 -40.92 19.82
N ASP A 836 -13.70 -40.58 21.10
CA ASP A 836 -14.03 -39.25 21.59
C ASP A 836 -13.28 -38.19 20.78
N THR A 837 -13.97 -37.56 19.83
CA THR A 837 -13.36 -36.59 18.93
C THR A 837 -13.09 -35.35 19.76
N LEU A 838 -11.81 -35.07 20.04
CA LEU A 838 -11.44 -33.90 20.82
C LEU A 838 -11.96 -32.64 20.12
N ARG A 839 -12.49 -31.71 20.91
CA ARG A 839 -12.96 -30.40 20.47
C ARG A 839 -12.10 -29.29 21.06
N LEU A 840 -11.64 -28.39 20.21
CA LEU A 840 -10.98 -27.14 20.56
C LEU A 840 -12.01 -26.01 20.52
N ASP A 841 -12.36 -25.52 21.70
CA ASP A 841 -13.32 -24.47 21.92
C ASP A 841 -12.57 -23.12 21.97
N VAL A 842 -12.78 -22.21 21.01
CA VAL A 842 -12.11 -20.90 20.90
C VAL A 842 -13.07 -19.70 20.86
N LEU A 843 -14.38 -19.91 20.66
CA LEU A 843 -15.39 -18.86 20.69
C LEU A 843 -15.79 -18.51 22.15
N GLY A 844 -14.81 -18.06 22.91
CA GLY A 844 -14.86 -17.82 24.35
C GLY A 844 -13.51 -18.15 25.02
N GLU A 845 -13.53 -18.57 26.28
CA GLU A 845 -12.34 -19.12 26.93
C GLU A 845 -11.85 -20.37 26.18
N MET A 846 -10.54 -20.44 25.89
CA MET A 846 -9.96 -21.55 25.13
C MET A 846 -10.01 -22.86 25.94
N ARG A 847 -10.78 -23.85 25.47
CA ARG A 847 -10.91 -25.17 26.11
C ARG A 847 -10.59 -26.29 25.13
N CYS A 848 -10.07 -27.40 25.62
CA CYS A 848 -9.80 -28.59 24.80
C CYS A 848 -10.20 -29.85 25.57
N GLY A 849 -10.87 -30.77 24.89
CA GLY A 849 -11.32 -32.06 25.44
C GLY A 849 -12.54 -32.60 24.69
N PRO A 850 -13.23 -33.63 25.21
CA PRO A 850 -14.45 -34.13 24.59
C PRO A 850 -15.53 -33.03 24.50
N PRO A 851 -16.42 -33.07 23.49
CA PRO A 851 -17.50 -32.09 23.35
C PRO A 851 -18.31 -31.97 24.65
N GLY A 852 -18.43 -30.76 25.21
CA GLY A 852 -19.14 -30.52 26.47
C GLY A 852 -18.34 -30.79 27.76
N ALA A 853 -17.18 -31.45 27.70
CA ALA A 853 -16.32 -31.75 28.85
C ALA A 853 -14.89 -31.16 28.74
N GLY A 854 -14.68 -30.19 27.85
CA GLY A 854 -13.36 -29.57 27.62
C GLY A 854 -12.78 -28.87 28.85
N THR A 855 -11.46 -28.98 29.05
CA THR A 855 -10.73 -28.29 30.13
C THR A 855 -10.04 -27.02 29.59
N ALA A 856 -9.88 -25.99 30.44
CA ALA A 856 -9.23 -24.75 30.04
C ALA A 856 -7.76 -24.97 29.65
N VAL A 857 -7.35 -24.46 28.49
CA VAL A 857 -5.98 -24.59 27.99
C VAL A 857 -5.07 -23.63 28.75
N ARG A 858 -4.25 -24.17 29.67
CA ARG A 858 -3.31 -23.37 30.46
C ARG A 858 -2.03 -23.02 29.69
N GLY A 859 -1.51 -21.82 29.92
CA GLY A 859 -0.24 -21.32 29.35
C GLY A 859 -0.42 -20.43 28.13
N GLY A 860 0.15 -19.21 28.17
CA GLY A 860 0.05 -18.22 27.08
C GLY A 860 0.51 -18.78 25.74
N LYS A 861 1.80 -19.15 25.64
CA LYS A 861 2.44 -19.70 24.42
C LYS A 861 1.73 -20.93 23.84
N ARG A 862 1.13 -21.77 24.68
CA ARG A 862 0.34 -22.93 24.23
C ARG A 862 -0.92 -22.52 23.50
N ARG A 863 -1.67 -21.57 24.07
CA ARG A 863 -2.83 -20.97 23.41
C ARG A 863 -2.44 -20.28 22.11
N GLU A 864 -1.25 -19.68 22.05
CA GLU A 864 -0.72 -19.06 20.83
C GLU A 864 -0.46 -20.06 19.71
N LEU A 865 0.24 -21.14 20.02
CA LEU A 865 0.50 -22.22 19.09
C LEU A 865 -0.80 -22.80 18.52
N LEU A 866 -1.77 -23.14 19.37
CA LEU A 866 -3.05 -23.69 18.92
C LEU A 866 -3.86 -22.69 18.08
N ALA A 867 -3.83 -21.41 18.44
CA ALA A 867 -4.48 -20.38 17.63
C ALA A 867 -3.83 -20.22 16.24
N CYS A 868 -2.50 -20.28 16.13
CA CYS A 868 -1.81 -20.24 14.84
C CYS A 868 -2.14 -21.46 13.97
N LEU A 869 -2.18 -22.66 14.57
CA LEU A 869 -2.55 -23.88 13.86
C LEU A 869 -4.02 -23.85 13.41
N LEU A 870 -4.92 -23.35 14.25
CA LEU A 870 -6.33 -23.20 13.91
C LEU A 870 -6.54 -22.12 12.82
N ASP A 871 -5.89 -20.96 12.91
CA ASP A 871 -5.95 -19.91 11.88
C ASP A 871 -5.50 -20.45 10.53
N SER A 872 -4.41 -21.23 10.49
CA SER A 872 -3.96 -21.89 9.25
C SER A 872 -5.00 -22.86 8.70
N ARG A 873 -5.58 -23.70 9.56
CA ARG A 873 -6.62 -24.66 9.18
C ARG A 873 -7.89 -23.99 8.67
N LEU A 874 -8.32 -22.91 9.32
CA LEU A 874 -9.47 -22.12 8.89
C LEU A 874 -9.25 -21.48 7.51
N ARG A 875 -7.99 -21.21 7.15
CA ARG A 875 -7.58 -20.78 5.80
C ARG A 875 -7.38 -21.94 4.81
N GLY A 876 -7.80 -23.16 5.17
CA GLY A 876 -7.67 -24.33 4.30
C GLY A 876 -6.25 -24.89 4.18
N ARG A 877 -5.29 -24.36 4.95
CA ARG A 877 -3.90 -24.83 4.90
C ARG A 877 -3.73 -26.04 5.83
N PRO A 878 -3.14 -27.15 5.34
CA PRO A 878 -3.06 -28.40 6.10
C PRO A 878 -2.12 -28.29 7.31
N ASP A 879 -1.08 -27.46 7.22
CA ASP A 879 -0.07 -27.28 8.26
C ASP A 879 0.55 -25.88 8.26
N VAL A 880 1.38 -25.58 9.27
CA VAL A 880 2.15 -24.34 9.39
C VAL A 880 3.64 -24.67 9.38
N PRO A 881 4.44 -24.04 8.49
CA PRO A 881 5.88 -24.24 8.45
C PRO A 881 6.57 -23.85 9.77
N ARG A 882 7.66 -24.55 10.11
CA ARG A 882 8.41 -24.30 11.36
C ARG A 882 8.90 -22.86 11.48
N LEU A 883 9.44 -22.31 10.40
CA LEU A 883 9.93 -20.93 10.33
C LEU A 883 8.82 -19.92 10.65
N THR A 884 7.64 -20.11 10.07
CA THR A 884 6.47 -19.25 10.33
C THR A 884 6.05 -19.31 11.81
N LEU A 885 6.06 -20.49 12.42
CA LEU A 885 5.75 -20.65 13.85
C LEU A 885 6.82 -20.05 14.76
N THR A 886 8.10 -20.17 14.42
CA THR A 886 9.17 -19.56 15.22
C THR A 886 9.12 -18.04 15.17
N ASP A 887 8.85 -17.47 14.00
CA ASP A 887 8.74 -16.01 13.82
C ASP A 887 7.53 -15.46 14.58
N ALA A 888 6.39 -16.16 14.52
CA ALA A 888 5.17 -15.76 15.20
C ALA A 888 5.27 -15.89 16.73
N LEU A 889 5.86 -16.98 17.23
CA LEU A 889 5.88 -17.29 18.66
C LEU A 889 7.08 -16.71 19.40
N TYR A 890 8.20 -16.44 18.72
CA TYR A 890 9.45 -16.01 19.35
C TYR A 890 10.16 -14.90 18.55
N PRO A 891 9.51 -13.74 18.32
CA PRO A 891 10.12 -12.64 17.58
C PRO A 891 11.41 -12.17 18.29
N GLY A 892 12.51 -12.06 17.53
CA GLY A 892 13.80 -11.54 18.02
C GLY A 892 14.73 -12.56 18.70
N ARG A 893 14.39 -13.86 18.72
CA ARG A 893 15.35 -14.91 19.11
C ARG A 893 16.09 -15.45 17.89
N GLY A 894 17.36 -15.85 18.09
CA GLY A 894 18.13 -16.53 17.03
C GLY A 894 17.46 -17.83 16.59
N GLU A 895 17.52 -18.14 15.30
CA GLU A 895 16.76 -19.22 14.64
C GLU A 895 16.89 -20.58 15.37
N SER A 896 18.11 -20.98 15.74
CA SER A 896 18.39 -22.23 16.45
C SER A 896 17.72 -22.32 17.84
N GLN A 897 17.67 -21.20 18.56
CA GLN A 897 17.05 -21.12 19.88
C GLN A 897 15.52 -21.10 19.77
N ALA A 898 14.97 -20.38 18.80
CA ALA A 898 13.54 -20.34 18.54
C ALA A 898 13.02 -21.72 18.09
N ALA A 899 13.74 -22.42 17.22
CA ALA A 899 13.38 -23.78 16.77
C ALA A 899 13.39 -24.79 17.92
N SER A 900 14.35 -24.69 18.84
CA SER A 900 14.41 -25.55 20.04
C SER A 900 13.24 -25.26 20.99
N ALA A 901 12.95 -23.99 21.26
CA ALA A 901 11.81 -23.58 22.09
C ALA A 901 10.45 -23.98 21.49
N LEU A 902 10.32 -23.94 20.16
CA LEU A 902 9.12 -24.43 19.46
C LEU A 902 8.93 -25.95 19.65
N LYS A 903 9.99 -26.75 19.48
CA LYS A 903 9.93 -28.20 19.71
C LYS A 903 9.50 -28.53 21.14
N GLU A 904 10.06 -27.84 22.12
CA GLU A 904 9.71 -28.01 23.53
C GLU A 904 8.24 -27.65 23.79
N LEU A 905 7.77 -26.52 23.27
CA LEU A 905 6.37 -26.09 23.39
C LEU A 905 5.39 -27.11 22.78
N VAL A 906 5.70 -27.66 21.60
CA VAL A 906 4.88 -28.70 20.95
C VAL A 906 4.83 -29.96 21.82
N HIS A 907 5.99 -30.40 22.34
CA HIS A 907 6.07 -31.58 23.21
C HIS A 907 5.25 -31.39 24.49
N GLN A 908 5.39 -30.26 25.16
CA GLN A 908 4.61 -29.93 26.37
C GLN A 908 3.11 -29.85 26.08
N THR A 909 2.72 -29.34 24.90
CA THR A 909 1.31 -29.22 24.51
C THR A 909 0.68 -30.59 24.23
N ARG A 910 1.39 -31.47 23.52
CA ARG A 910 0.96 -32.87 23.30
C ARG A 910 0.82 -33.64 24.62
N THR A 911 1.74 -33.41 25.56
CA THR A 911 1.69 -34.06 26.88
C THR A 911 0.47 -33.59 27.68
N ALA A 912 0.12 -32.30 27.58
CA ALA A 912 -0.98 -31.72 28.34
C ALA A 912 -2.37 -31.99 27.75
N LEU A 913 -2.52 -31.99 26.42
CA LEU A 913 -3.82 -32.04 25.74
C LEU A 913 -4.06 -33.32 24.94
N GLY A 914 -3.06 -34.21 24.89
CA GLY A 914 -3.08 -35.44 24.09
C GLY A 914 -2.20 -35.34 22.84
N ALA A 915 -1.51 -36.44 22.52
CA ALA A 915 -0.56 -36.49 21.41
C ALA A 915 -1.21 -36.20 20.04
N GLY A 916 -2.50 -36.50 19.89
CA GLY A 916 -3.27 -36.30 18.67
C GLY A 916 -3.70 -34.84 18.39
N VAL A 917 -3.51 -33.90 19.33
CA VAL A 917 -3.93 -32.50 19.14
C VAL A 917 -3.05 -31.76 18.13
N ILE A 918 -1.76 -32.10 18.06
CA ILE A 918 -0.81 -31.51 17.11
C ILE A 918 -0.16 -32.63 16.32
N GLN A 919 -0.23 -32.58 15.00
CA GLN A 919 0.48 -33.48 14.10
C GLN A 919 1.77 -32.82 13.57
N THR A 920 2.78 -33.63 13.29
CA THR A 920 4.01 -33.15 12.64
C THR A 920 3.92 -33.51 11.16
N SER A 921 4.06 -32.49 10.30
CA SER A 921 4.17 -32.63 8.85
C SER A 921 5.65 -32.56 8.43
N GLU A 922 5.91 -32.77 7.14
CA GLU A 922 7.25 -32.59 6.56
C GLU A 922 7.73 -31.14 6.69
N SER A 923 6.84 -30.17 6.49
CA SER A 923 7.10 -28.72 6.55
C SER A 923 7.02 -28.10 7.95
N GLY A 924 6.30 -28.72 8.89
CA GLY A 924 6.13 -28.17 10.24
C GLY A 924 5.13 -28.90 11.13
N TYR A 925 4.06 -28.20 11.52
CA TYR A 925 3.07 -28.71 12.46
C TYR A 925 1.65 -28.37 12.02
N ALA A 926 0.71 -29.27 12.28
CA ALA A 926 -0.71 -29.14 11.95
C ALA A 926 -1.57 -29.36 13.19
N LEU A 927 -2.78 -28.78 13.21
CA LEU A 927 -3.81 -29.21 14.15
C LEU A 927 -4.27 -30.62 13.76
N GLY A 928 -4.29 -31.57 14.69
CA GLY A 928 -4.62 -32.96 14.40
C GLY A 928 -6.11 -33.21 14.19
N ASN A 929 -6.60 -34.42 14.46
CA ASN A 929 -8.03 -34.74 14.32
C ASN A 929 -8.85 -34.17 15.49
N VAL A 930 -8.98 -32.85 15.51
CA VAL A 930 -9.67 -32.05 16.53
C VAL A 930 -10.69 -31.17 15.82
N GLN A 931 -11.95 -31.20 16.25
CA GLN A 931 -12.98 -30.28 15.76
C GLN A 931 -12.85 -28.92 16.45
N SER A 932 -13.13 -27.82 15.76
CA SER A 932 -13.19 -26.48 16.38
C SER A 932 -14.62 -25.92 16.41
N ASP A 933 -15.00 -25.25 17.50
CA ASP A 933 -16.27 -24.51 17.54
C ASP A 933 -16.30 -23.34 16.55
N ALA A 934 -15.15 -22.79 16.19
CA ALA A 934 -15.02 -21.81 15.11
C ALA A 934 -15.33 -22.41 13.73
N GLU A 935 -14.85 -23.63 13.45
CA GLU A 935 -15.18 -24.35 12.20
C GLU A 935 -16.66 -24.68 12.14
N LEU A 936 -17.22 -25.21 13.25
CA LEU A 936 -18.64 -25.53 13.36
C LEU A 936 -19.52 -24.28 13.19
N PHE A 937 -19.13 -23.15 13.75
CA PHE A 937 -19.85 -21.89 13.59
C PHE A 937 -19.82 -21.40 12.14
N LEU A 938 -18.67 -21.44 11.47
CA LEU A 938 -18.57 -21.04 10.06
C LEU A 938 -19.38 -21.95 9.14
N GLN A 939 -19.52 -23.24 9.48
CA GLN A 939 -20.32 -24.20 8.71
C GLN A 939 -21.83 -24.06 8.97
N SER A 940 -22.24 -23.88 10.21
CA SER A 940 -23.66 -23.94 10.62
C SER A 940 -24.33 -22.58 10.78
N GLY A 941 -23.56 -21.52 10.99
CA GLY A 941 -24.06 -20.23 11.44
C GLY A 941 -24.71 -20.26 12.82
N ASP A 942 -24.47 -21.29 13.63
CA ASP A 942 -25.03 -21.42 14.97
C ASP A 942 -24.34 -20.48 15.96
N THR A 943 -25.04 -19.38 16.28
CA THR A 943 -24.53 -18.37 17.20
C THR A 943 -24.41 -18.86 18.63
N ALA A 944 -25.08 -19.95 19.02
CA ALA A 944 -24.99 -20.52 20.36
C ALA A 944 -23.59 -21.04 20.71
N LEU A 945 -22.76 -21.31 19.68
CA LEU A 945 -21.36 -21.69 19.86
C LEU A 945 -20.51 -20.57 20.48
N TRP A 946 -20.93 -19.31 20.32
CA TRP A 946 -20.27 -18.15 20.92
C TRP A 946 -20.63 -17.99 22.39
N ARG A 947 -19.71 -18.44 23.26
CA ARG A 947 -19.83 -18.36 24.74
C ARG A 947 -19.27 -17.05 25.31
N GLY A 948 -18.50 -16.33 24.50
CA GLY A 948 -17.89 -15.04 24.83
C GLY A 948 -17.01 -14.55 23.67
N PRO A 949 -16.22 -13.48 23.87
CA PRO A 949 -15.27 -12.99 22.88
C PRO A 949 -14.34 -14.10 22.39
N CYS A 950 -14.06 -14.12 21.09
CA CYS A 950 -13.16 -15.09 20.47
C CYS A 950 -11.77 -15.01 21.15
N LEU A 951 -11.24 -16.15 21.59
CA LEU A 951 -9.95 -16.28 22.28
C LEU A 951 -9.85 -15.45 23.57
N LEU A 952 -10.91 -15.44 24.37
CA LEU A 952 -11.00 -14.71 25.64
C LEU A 952 -9.77 -14.94 26.54
N GLY A 953 -9.20 -13.85 27.06
CA GLY A 953 -8.04 -13.87 27.96
C GLY A 953 -6.69 -13.90 27.25
N ARG A 954 -6.61 -13.36 26.04
CA ARG A 954 -5.36 -13.11 25.30
C ARG A 954 -5.40 -11.76 24.56
N GLU A 955 -4.27 -11.06 24.57
CA GLU A 955 -3.91 -10.06 23.55
C GLU A 955 -3.30 -10.85 22.37
N LEU A 956 -4.14 -11.39 21.47
CA LEU A 956 -3.64 -11.73 20.14
C LEU A 956 -3.26 -10.40 19.48
N GLU A 957 -2.28 -10.40 18.58
CA GLU A 957 -2.24 -9.41 17.49
C GLU A 957 -3.67 -9.30 16.90
N PRO A 958 -4.40 -8.18 17.10
CA PRO A 958 -5.84 -8.06 16.80
C PRO A 958 -6.21 -8.03 15.31
N SER A 959 -5.36 -8.59 14.44
CA SER A 959 -5.54 -8.65 12.99
C SER A 959 -5.21 -10.03 12.41
N SER A 960 -5.45 -11.12 13.13
CA SER A 960 -5.48 -12.43 12.48
C SER A 960 -6.68 -12.49 11.54
N LEU A 961 -6.48 -12.89 10.29
CA LEU A 961 -7.54 -13.06 9.28
C LEU A 961 -8.70 -13.90 9.83
N MET A 962 -8.43 -14.89 10.70
CA MET A 962 -9.42 -15.65 11.46
C MET A 962 -10.38 -14.77 12.29
N ALA A 963 -9.87 -13.82 13.07
CA ALA A 963 -10.70 -12.97 13.91
C ALA A 963 -11.61 -12.07 13.07
N ASP A 964 -11.06 -11.41 12.04
CA ASP A 964 -11.85 -10.59 11.12
C ASP A 964 -12.94 -11.42 10.41
N THR A 965 -12.61 -12.65 10.03
CA THR A 965 -13.55 -13.55 9.38
C THR A 965 -14.65 -14.01 10.34
N LEU A 966 -14.32 -14.47 11.54
CA LEU A 966 -15.30 -14.93 12.52
C LEU A 966 -16.25 -13.82 12.94
N HIS A 967 -15.75 -12.61 13.16
CA HIS A 967 -16.60 -11.46 13.49
C HIS A 967 -17.41 -11.00 12.26
N GLY A 968 -16.85 -11.05 11.05
CA GLY A 968 -17.61 -10.78 9.82
C GLY A 968 -18.76 -11.77 9.59
N ALA A 969 -18.50 -13.07 9.80
CA ALA A 969 -19.51 -14.13 9.78
C ALA A 969 -20.62 -13.87 10.81
N LEU A 970 -20.22 -13.53 12.03
CA LEU A 970 -21.12 -13.24 13.13
C LEU A 970 -21.97 -11.99 12.85
N ALA A 971 -21.40 -10.95 12.25
CA ALA A 971 -22.13 -9.75 11.84
C ALA A 971 -23.18 -10.06 10.77
N ALA A 972 -22.81 -10.80 9.72
CA ALA A 972 -23.74 -11.23 8.68
C ALA A 972 -24.90 -12.07 9.26
N ARG A 973 -24.58 -13.02 10.14
CA ARG A 973 -25.60 -13.86 10.79
C ARG A 973 -26.50 -13.06 11.73
N ALA A 974 -25.92 -12.14 12.50
CA ALA A 974 -26.66 -11.25 13.38
C ALA A 974 -27.64 -10.35 12.60
N GLN A 975 -27.29 -9.94 11.38
CA GLN A 975 -28.17 -9.15 10.52
C GLN A 975 -29.40 -9.95 10.05
N VAL A 976 -29.24 -11.23 9.73
CA VAL A 976 -30.36 -12.13 9.42
C VAL A 976 -31.23 -12.35 10.67
N LEU A 977 -30.59 -12.68 11.81
CA LEU A 977 -31.28 -12.91 13.08
C LEU A 977 -32.02 -11.68 13.61
N CYS A 978 -31.63 -10.47 13.21
CA CYS A 978 -32.29 -9.24 13.63
C CYS A 978 -33.79 -9.22 13.30
N ARG A 979 -34.21 -9.95 12.25
CA ARG A 979 -35.63 -10.11 11.87
C ARG A 979 -36.29 -11.33 12.53
N GLU A 980 -35.57 -12.43 12.64
CA GLU A 980 -36.13 -13.73 13.07
C GLU A 980 -36.07 -13.93 14.59
N GLN A 981 -34.95 -13.57 15.21
CA GLN A 981 -34.67 -13.75 16.64
C GLN A 981 -33.92 -12.52 17.21
N PRO A 982 -34.62 -11.38 17.38
CA PRO A 982 -33.99 -10.11 17.75
C PRO A 982 -33.19 -10.14 19.05
N ALA A 983 -33.61 -10.96 20.02
CA ALA A 983 -32.90 -11.08 21.31
C ALA A 983 -31.52 -11.74 21.14
N GLU A 984 -31.43 -12.76 20.28
CA GLU A 984 -30.16 -13.44 19.98
C GLU A 984 -29.25 -12.54 19.15
N ALA A 985 -29.81 -11.83 18.16
CA ALA A 985 -29.08 -10.81 17.40
C ALA A 985 -28.47 -9.71 18.30
N ALA A 986 -29.20 -9.28 19.33
CA ALA A 986 -28.68 -8.33 20.31
C ALA A 986 -27.57 -8.91 21.20
N ARG A 987 -27.61 -10.22 21.52
CA ARG A 987 -26.54 -10.89 22.29
C ARG A 987 -25.25 -10.96 21.49
N VAL A 988 -25.31 -11.43 20.24
CA VAL A 988 -24.12 -11.51 19.39
C VAL A 988 -23.63 -10.13 18.93
N GLY A 989 -24.54 -9.17 18.75
CA GLY A 989 -24.19 -7.78 18.49
C GLY A 989 -23.31 -7.18 19.59
N ARG A 990 -23.58 -7.51 20.86
CA ARG A 990 -22.70 -7.12 21.97
C ARG A 990 -21.33 -7.76 21.88
N LEU A 991 -21.23 -9.03 21.48
CA LEU A 991 -19.92 -9.67 21.28
C LEU A 991 -19.12 -8.96 20.19
N LEU A 992 -19.77 -8.51 19.12
CA LEU A 992 -19.14 -7.70 18.07
C LEU A 992 -18.67 -6.34 18.61
N CYS A 993 -19.47 -5.68 19.45
CA CYS A 993 -19.09 -4.42 20.10
C CYS A 993 -18.01 -4.62 21.18
N GLU A 994 -17.98 -5.74 21.89
CA GLU A 994 -16.91 -6.06 22.84
C GLU A 994 -15.60 -6.35 22.11
N ALA A 995 -15.67 -7.07 20.98
CA ALA A 995 -14.53 -7.32 20.11
C ALA A 995 -14.05 -6.03 19.41
N ASN A 996 -14.97 -5.14 19.04
CA ASN A 996 -14.68 -3.83 18.45
C ASN A 996 -15.63 -2.74 18.97
N PRO A 997 -15.23 -2.04 20.05
CA PRO A 997 -16.10 -1.04 20.68
C PRO A 997 -16.41 0.18 19.80
N TYR A 998 -15.63 0.40 18.74
CA TYR A 998 -15.76 1.53 17.83
C TYR A 998 -16.43 1.18 16.49
N ASP A 999 -17.00 -0.02 16.36
CA ASP A 999 -17.71 -0.42 15.14
C ASP A 999 -19.14 0.16 15.12
N LEU A 1000 -19.31 1.24 14.35
CA LEU A 1000 -20.62 1.89 14.17
C LEU A 1000 -21.67 0.95 13.58
N SER A 1001 -21.27 0.01 12.71
CA SER A 1001 -22.20 -0.95 12.08
C SER A 1001 -22.64 -2.01 13.08
N ALA A 1002 -21.71 -2.54 13.89
CA ALA A 1002 -22.05 -3.48 14.96
C ALA A 1002 -22.91 -2.81 16.04
N LEU A 1003 -22.62 -1.54 16.38
CA LEU A 1003 -23.43 -0.75 17.30
C LEU A 1003 -24.85 -0.55 16.73
N ALA A 1004 -24.98 -0.12 15.48
CA ALA A 1004 -26.27 0.06 14.82
C ALA A 1004 -27.07 -1.24 14.79
N LEU A 1005 -26.46 -2.34 14.38
CA LEU A 1005 -27.08 -3.67 14.35
C LEU A 1005 -27.57 -4.08 15.75
N THR A 1006 -26.75 -3.88 16.78
CA THR A 1006 -27.10 -4.22 18.17
C THR A 1006 -28.28 -3.39 18.67
N LEU A 1007 -28.29 -2.09 18.38
CA LEU A 1007 -29.39 -1.19 18.77
C LEU A 1007 -30.68 -1.51 18.01
N GLN A 1008 -30.61 -1.84 16.72
CA GLN A 1008 -31.74 -2.31 15.93
C GLN A 1008 -32.32 -3.60 16.50
N ALA A 1009 -31.47 -4.57 16.83
CA ALA A 1009 -31.88 -5.83 17.43
C ALA A 1009 -32.52 -5.63 18.81
N LEU A 1010 -31.96 -4.78 19.66
CA LEU A 1010 -32.55 -4.42 20.96
C LEU A 1010 -33.90 -3.71 20.82
N ARG A 1011 -34.05 -2.87 19.78
CA ARG A 1011 -35.33 -2.21 19.46
C ARG A 1011 -36.37 -3.23 19.00
N ALA A 1012 -36.00 -4.12 18.07
CA ALA A 1012 -36.88 -5.17 17.57
C ALA A 1012 -37.26 -6.20 18.65
N ALA A 1013 -36.39 -6.42 19.64
CA ALA A 1013 -36.67 -7.25 20.81
C ALA A 1013 -37.55 -6.56 21.88
N GLY A 1014 -37.89 -5.28 21.71
CA GLY A 1014 -38.64 -4.49 22.71
C GLY A 1014 -37.87 -4.15 23.99
N ASN A 1015 -36.54 -4.35 24.04
CA ASN A 1015 -35.72 -4.12 25.23
C ASN A 1015 -35.17 -2.69 25.32
N HIS A 1016 -36.08 -1.71 25.41
CA HIS A 1016 -35.74 -0.28 25.41
C HIS A 1016 -34.82 0.15 26.56
N ARG A 1017 -34.95 -0.49 27.74
CA ARG A 1017 -34.09 -0.20 28.90
C ARG A 1017 -32.64 -0.55 28.63
N SER A 1018 -32.40 -1.72 28.02
CA SER A 1018 -31.04 -2.12 27.69
C SER A 1018 -30.51 -1.40 26.46
N LEU A 1019 -31.36 -1.01 25.52
CA LEU A 1019 -31.01 -0.18 24.37
C LEU A 1019 -30.41 1.15 24.84
N GLY A 1020 -31.13 1.90 25.69
CA GLY A 1020 -30.67 3.19 26.19
C GLY A 1020 -29.34 3.07 26.95
N ARG A 1021 -29.24 2.11 27.88
CA ARG A 1021 -28.00 1.87 28.66
C ARG A 1021 -26.81 1.50 27.78
N PHE A 1022 -27.01 0.63 26.79
CA PHE A 1022 -25.95 0.19 25.91
C PHE A 1022 -25.47 1.34 25.02
N TYR A 1023 -26.40 2.17 24.51
CA TYR A 1023 -26.05 3.36 23.76
C TYR A 1023 -25.26 4.37 24.59
N THR A 1024 -25.70 4.67 25.83
CA THR A 1024 -24.95 5.57 26.72
C THR A 1024 -23.55 5.04 27.02
N SER A 1025 -23.40 3.73 27.22
CA SER A 1025 -22.08 3.11 27.40
C SER A 1025 -21.23 3.23 26.13
N ALA A 1026 -21.81 3.08 24.95
CA ALA A 1026 -21.10 3.29 23.69
C ALA A 1026 -20.69 4.76 23.51
N CYS A 1027 -21.57 5.73 23.82
CA CYS A 1027 -21.21 7.15 23.82
C CYS A 1027 -19.98 7.42 24.70
N GLN A 1028 -19.95 6.86 25.92
CA GLN A 1028 -18.80 7.00 26.81
C GLN A 1028 -17.52 6.40 26.21
N VAL A 1029 -17.60 5.22 25.60
CA VAL A 1029 -16.45 4.59 24.94
C VAL A 1029 -15.99 5.38 23.72
N PHE A 1030 -16.89 5.92 22.91
CA PHE A 1030 -16.54 6.79 21.79
C PHE A 1030 -15.96 8.14 22.25
N GLU A 1031 -16.45 8.69 23.36
CA GLU A 1031 -15.88 9.87 24.01
C GLU A 1031 -14.43 9.63 24.47
N GLU A 1032 -14.07 8.41 24.93
CA GLU A 1032 -12.68 8.05 25.27
C GLU A 1032 -11.72 8.24 24.08
N VAL A 1033 -12.22 8.17 22.85
CA VAL A 1033 -11.42 8.35 21.63
C VAL A 1033 -11.70 9.67 20.91
N GLY A 1034 -12.48 10.57 21.52
CA GLY A 1034 -12.82 11.90 21.00
C GLY A 1034 -13.91 11.94 19.94
N GLU A 1035 -14.57 10.81 19.68
CA GLU A 1035 -15.67 10.71 18.72
C GLU A 1035 -17.00 10.93 19.43
N HIS A 1036 -17.88 11.77 18.86
CA HIS A 1036 -19.16 12.11 19.47
C HIS A 1036 -20.29 11.46 18.68
N LEU A 1037 -20.94 10.47 19.29
CA LEU A 1037 -22.17 9.93 18.77
C LEU A 1037 -23.34 10.90 19.01
N PRO A 1038 -24.43 10.84 18.22
CA PRO A 1038 -25.64 11.62 18.47
C PRO A 1038 -26.14 11.52 19.92
N GLY A 1039 -26.79 12.58 20.45
CA GLY A 1039 -27.25 12.58 21.84
C GLY A 1039 -28.32 11.52 22.16
N GLU A 1040 -29.02 11.02 21.13
CA GLU A 1040 -30.06 9.99 21.27
C GLU A 1040 -29.85 8.85 20.28
N TRP A 1041 -30.10 7.62 20.76
CA TRP A 1041 -29.99 6.40 19.94
C TRP A 1041 -30.89 6.42 18.70
N ALA A 1042 -32.01 7.14 18.75
CA ALA A 1042 -32.94 7.25 17.63
C ALA A 1042 -32.35 8.06 16.47
N ALA A 1043 -31.65 9.15 16.78
CA ALA A 1043 -30.93 9.95 15.80
C ALA A 1043 -29.77 9.16 15.19
N PHE A 1044 -29.02 8.43 16.02
CA PHE A 1044 -27.98 7.52 15.52
C PHE A 1044 -28.52 6.45 14.56
N LEU A 1045 -29.63 5.81 14.90
CA LEU A 1045 -30.24 4.82 14.00
C LEU A 1045 -30.84 5.44 12.73
N ALA A 1046 -31.21 6.72 12.73
CA ALA A 1046 -31.63 7.40 11.50
C ALA A 1046 -30.44 7.63 10.55
N THR A 1047 -29.27 7.99 11.10
CA THR A 1047 -28.06 8.24 10.30
C THR A 1047 -27.35 6.95 9.87
N TYR A 1048 -27.27 5.95 10.75
CA TYR A 1048 -26.45 4.75 10.56
C TYR A 1048 -27.25 3.45 10.44
N GLY A 1049 -28.56 3.48 10.72
CA GLY A 1049 -29.41 2.31 10.62
C GLY A 1049 -29.92 2.00 9.21
N GLU A 1050 -29.81 2.93 8.27
CA GLU A 1050 -30.33 2.79 6.90
C GLU A 1050 -29.40 2.05 5.92
N GLN A 1051 -28.16 1.72 6.31
CA GLN A 1051 -27.22 0.95 5.47
C GLN A 1051 -27.63 -0.54 5.24
N GLY A 1052 -28.85 -0.93 5.63
CA GLY A 1052 -29.42 -2.26 5.45
C GLY A 1052 -30.83 -2.32 4.83
N ARG A 1053 -31.34 -1.21 4.28
CA ARG A 1053 -32.57 -1.23 3.44
C ARG A 1053 -32.20 -0.94 1.98
N PRO A 1054 -32.65 -1.75 1.00
CA PRO A 1054 -32.63 -1.32 -0.38
C PRO A 1054 -33.54 -0.08 -0.50
N VAL A 1055 -33.02 0.98 -1.11
CA VAL A 1055 -33.83 2.11 -1.56
C VAL A 1055 -34.87 1.54 -2.52
N THR A 1056 -36.13 1.77 -2.22
CA THR A 1056 -37.32 1.34 -2.98
C THR A 1056 -37.26 1.73 -4.44
#